data_AF-A0A660U1B9-F1
#
_entry.id   AF-A0A660U1B9-F1
#
_cell.length_a   1.000
_cell.length_b   1.000
_cell.length_c   1.000
_cell.angle_alpha   90.00
_cell.angle_beta   90.00
_cell.angle_gamma   90.00
#
_symmetry.space_group_name_H-M   'P 1'
#
loop_
_entity.id
_entity.type
_entity.pdbx_description
1 polymer ?
#
loop_
_entity_poly.entity_id
_entity_poly.type
_entity_poly.pdbx_seq_one_letter_code
_entity_poly.pdbx_strand_id
1 'polypeptide(L)'
;MNKNPAHNTLEAVKLLDEGATIPFIARYRKEITGNMDEVQLIALRDKVHAQRELDARRNVILKSLTERDLLSADLEKAVQSAVTKTALEDIYLPHRPKRRTRAMAAKEAGFEPLAEFLLNKQNAEPDTAKYGNPEEALSGARDILAEGFSEDAGYRSALRKMSRERGFLTAKVIAKRVEDEEASVYRDYFDYSEKISRVPSHRILAVLRGGKEGYLRVKARLEEEQAVEWLERRIVKGRGACAEQVKLAIKDGWNRLMAPGLETDLLKELKERADAAAIKVFTRNLENMLLSPPLGTRALIAVDPGYRTGGKVAALDSLGKLLDHGVIHPEGSENARQAASEMLQNLSEKYRAEVFAVGNGTAGRETQEFIQKSCPGKTVISVDERGASVYSASKEARREFGDLDITIRGAVSIGRRLQDPLAELVKIEPEAIGVGQYQHDVDAKALSLSLDDTVKSAVNAVGVELNSASAALLSRVSGLGAGLAQSIVKYREDNGPYSKRSQLLKVPRLGAKAFEQAAGFLRIRESSNPLDSSAVHPERYPLVKKMAADLDVSVAELIGSGPKPEALRKQIRLEEYSSESEGAGLPTLKDIMAELARPGRDPRGTFELFSFDERIRSLDDVEKGMVLPGIVTNVTAFGAFVDVGAHRDGLVHISQIANRYVSDPSELLSVNQQVTVKVMEIDRKRGRLGLSIKEAG
;
A
#
# COMPACT_ATOMS: atom_id res chain seq x y z
N MET A 1 26.70 8.88 -21.34
CA MET A 1 26.80 7.43 -21.65
C MET A 1 26.15 6.66 -20.50
N ASN A 2 25.16 5.81 -20.77
CA ASN A 2 24.52 5.00 -19.73
C ASN A 2 25.54 3.99 -19.18
N LYS A 3 25.96 4.15 -17.93
CA LYS A 3 26.64 3.08 -17.18
C LYS A 3 25.76 1.82 -17.21
N ASN A 4 26.39 0.65 -17.23
CA ASN A 4 25.74 -0.66 -17.28
C ASN A 4 24.61 -0.72 -16.23
N PRO A 5 23.35 -1.05 -16.60
CA PRO A 5 22.24 -1.14 -15.64
C PRO A 5 22.56 -1.99 -14.40
N ALA A 6 23.33 -3.07 -14.56
CA ALA A 6 23.76 -3.91 -13.44
C ALA A 6 24.70 -3.17 -12.46
N HIS A 7 25.57 -2.30 -12.96
CA HIS A 7 26.44 -1.49 -12.11
C HIS A 7 25.63 -0.51 -11.27
N ASN A 8 24.68 0.20 -11.89
CA ASN A 8 23.84 1.17 -11.19
C ASN A 8 22.96 0.50 -10.11
N THR A 9 22.43 -0.70 -10.40
CA THR A 9 21.73 -1.51 -9.39
C THR A 9 22.64 -1.84 -8.22
N LEU A 10 23.88 -2.26 -8.46
CA LEU A 10 24.83 -2.57 -7.39
C LEU A 10 25.15 -1.35 -6.53
N GLU A 11 25.38 -0.18 -7.13
CA GLU A 11 25.64 1.05 -6.39
C GLU A 11 24.42 1.50 -5.57
N ALA A 12 23.20 1.36 -6.11
CA ALA A 12 21.98 1.63 -5.35
C ALA A 12 21.86 0.70 -4.11
N VAL A 13 22.20 -0.58 -4.25
CA VAL A 13 22.21 -1.53 -3.12
C VAL A 13 23.27 -1.14 -2.08
N LYS A 14 24.47 -0.75 -2.50
CA LYS A 14 25.51 -0.26 -1.57
C LYS A 14 25.04 0.96 -0.77
N LEU A 15 24.42 1.94 -1.44
CA LEU A 15 23.88 3.12 -0.76
C LEU A 15 22.82 2.75 0.28
N LEU A 16 21.93 1.80 -0.03
CA LEU A 16 20.93 1.30 0.92
C LEU A 16 21.58 0.57 2.11
N ASP A 17 22.59 -0.27 1.86
CA ASP A 17 23.32 -0.98 2.92
C ASP A 17 24.15 -0.02 3.81
N GLU A 18 24.62 1.09 3.25
CA GLU A 18 25.27 2.20 3.98
C GLU A 18 24.29 3.10 4.74
N GLY A 19 22.98 2.78 4.68
CA GLY A 19 21.92 3.47 5.42
C GLY A 19 21.45 4.77 4.77
N ALA A 20 21.73 5.00 3.48
CA ALA A 20 21.09 6.09 2.74
C ALA A 20 19.60 5.79 2.54
N THR A 21 18.74 6.79 2.71
CA THR A 21 17.30 6.62 2.58
C THR A 21 16.86 6.64 1.12
N ILE A 22 15.73 6.02 0.82
CA ILE A 22 15.16 6.00 -0.53
C ILE A 22 14.89 7.42 -1.08
N PRO A 23 14.22 8.34 -0.34
CA PRO A 23 14.02 9.71 -0.83
C PRO A 23 15.34 10.44 -1.10
N PHE A 24 16.35 10.21 -0.25
CA PHE A 24 17.67 10.82 -0.42
C PHE A 24 18.36 10.31 -1.69
N ILE A 25 18.37 9.00 -1.91
CA ILE A 25 18.99 8.39 -3.10
C ILE A 25 18.29 8.87 -4.37
N ALA A 26 16.95 8.83 -4.39
CA ALA A 26 16.15 9.22 -5.56
C ALA A 26 16.35 10.69 -5.94
N ARG A 27 16.57 11.57 -4.96
CA ARG A 27 16.74 13.01 -5.20
C ARG A 27 18.19 13.42 -5.45
N TYR A 28 19.15 12.91 -4.68
CA TYR A 28 20.52 13.46 -4.63
C TYR A 28 21.61 12.49 -5.10
N ARG A 29 21.28 11.26 -5.53
CA ARG A 29 22.26 10.27 -6.01
C ARG A 29 21.89 9.72 -7.39
N LYS A 30 21.20 10.52 -8.21
CA LYS A 30 20.68 10.13 -9.54
C LYS A 30 21.76 9.65 -10.49
N GLU A 31 22.94 10.27 -10.48
CA GLU A 31 24.06 9.93 -11.36
C GLU A 31 24.61 8.53 -11.06
N ILE A 32 24.63 8.16 -9.77
CA ILE A 32 25.16 6.89 -9.29
C ILE A 32 24.19 5.76 -9.60
N THR A 33 22.89 6.00 -9.43
CA THR A 33 21.84 4.99 -9.62
C THR A 33 21.28 4.94 -11.04
N GLY A 34 21.71 5.81 -11.94
CA GLY A 34 21.12 5.91 -13.27
C GLY A 34 19.69 6.46 -13.25
N ASN A 35 19.43 7.40 -12.34
CA ASN A 35 18.17 8.11 -12.16
C ASN A 35 17.02 7.19 -11.73
N MET A 36 17.29 6.25 -10.82
CA MET A 36 16.24 5.44 -10.21
C MET A 36 15.30 6.31 -9.36
N ASP A 37 14.00 6.18 -9.59
CA ASP A 37 12.99 6.81 -8.75
C ASP A 37 12.71 6.00 -7.47
N GLU A 38 11.89 6.56 -6.58
CA GLU A 38 11.56 5.92 -5.30
C GLU A 38 10.83 4.58 -5.49
N VAL A 39 9.98 4.44 -6.52
CA VAL A 39 9.26 3.20 -6.82
C VAL A 39 10.24 2.09 -7.21
N GLN A 40 11.22 2.41 -8.05
CA GLN A 40 12.28 1.49 -8.47
C GLN A 40 13.19 1.11 -7.30
N LEU A 41 13.54 2.06 -6.42
CA LEU A 41 14.38 1.80 -5.25
C LEU A 41 13.69 0.95 -4.18
N ILE A 42 12.39 1.17 -3.93
CA ILE A 42 11.58 0.30 -3.05
C ILE A 42 11.54 -1.12 -3.62
N ALA A 43 11.22 -1.27 -4.92
CA ALA A 43 11.18 -2.57 -5.57
C ALA A 43 12.55 -3.28 -5.54
N LEU A 44 13.65 -2.52 -5.66
CA LEU A 44 15.01 -3.05 -5.53
C LEU A 44 15.28 -3.55 -4.10
N ARG A 45 15.00 -2.72 -3.08
CA ARG A 45 15.15 -3.07 -1.66
C ARG A 45 14.42 -4.38 -1.35
N ASP A 46 13.16 -4.49 -1.76
CA ASP A 46 12.31 -5.64 -1.46
C ASP A 46 12.82 -6.91 -2.17
N LYS A 47 13.25 -6.81 -3.43
CA LYS A 47 13.86 -7.93 -4.15
C LYS A 47 15.18 -8.39 -3.53
N VAL A 48 16.02 -7.45 -3.09
CA VAL A 48 17.29 -7.78 -2.41
C VAL A 48 17.02 -8.49 -1.09
N HIS A 49 16.04 -8.05 -0.31
CA HIS A 49 15.63 -8.76 0.90
C HIS A 49 15.13 -10.17 0.60
N ALA A 50 14.25 -10.34 -0.38
CA ALA A 50 13.74 -11.65 -0.78
C ALA A 50 14.87 -12.60 -1.24
N GLN A 51 15.86 -12.08 -1.97
CA GLN A 51 17.03 -12.86 -2.40
C GLN A 51 17.91 -13.26 -1.21
N ARG A 52 18.16 -12.34 -0.27
CA ARG A 52 18.91 -12.62 0.97
C ARG A 52 18.21 -13.69 1.81
N GLU A 53 16.87 -13.67 1.89
CA GLU A 53 16.10 -14.71 2.58
C GLU A 53 16.19 -16.08 1.87
N LEU A 54 16.15 -16.10 0.54
CA LEU A 54 16.34 -17.31 -0.26
C LEU A 54 17.74 -17.90 0.00
N ASP A 55 18.78 -17.08 -0.05
CA ASP A 55 20.16 -17.50 0.16
C ASP A 55 20.38 -18.01 1.60
N ALA A 56 19.81 -17.32 2.59
CA ALA A 56 19.83 -17.79 3.98
C ALA A 56 19.16 -19.16 4.13
N ARG A 57 18.00 -19.36 3.49
CA ARG A 57 17.31 -20.66 3.52
C ARG A 57 18.09 -21.75 2.78
N ARG A 58 18.73 -21.41 1.65
CA ARG A 58 19.61 -22.33 0.91
C ARG A 58 20.74 -22.85 1.80
N ASN A 59 21.40 -21.96 2.52
CA ASN A 59 22.48 -22.33 3.43
C ASN A 59 22.02 -23.25 4.56
N VAL A 60 20.82 -23.03 5.11
CA VAL A 60 20.23 -23.93 6.12
C VAL A 60 20.00 -25.34 5.56
N ILE A 61 19.50 -25.45 4.32
CA ILE A 61 19.26 -26.75 3.69
C ILE A 61 20.58 -27.47 3.38
N LEU A 62 21.56 -26.77 2.80
CA LEU A 62 22.90 -27.34 2.55
C LEU A 62 23.54 -27.86 3.83
N LYS A 63 23.46 -27.07 4.92
CA LYS A 63 23.95 -27.48 6.23
C LYS A 63 23.26 -28.76 6.72
N SER A 64 21.93 -28.81 6.65
CA SER A 64 21.17 -29.99 7.10
C SER A 64 21.46 -31.26 6.28
N LEU A 65 21.71 -31.12 4.97
CA LEU A 65 22.08 -32.24 4.09
C LEU A 65 23.51 -32.73 4.39
N THR A 66 24.42 -31.80 4.66
CA THR A 66 25.81 -32.09 5.01
C THR A 66 25.91 -32.82 6.36
N GLU A 67 25.23 -32.31 7.40
CA GLU A 67 25.25 -32.89 8.75
C GLU A 67 24.66 -34.32 8.84
N ARG A 68 23.96 -34.76 7.79
CA ARG A 68 23.33 -36.08 7.70
C ARG A 68 23.94 -36.98 6.62
N ASP A 69 25.08 -36.56 6.05
CA ASP A 69 25.79 -37.28 4.99
C ASP A 69 24.91 -37.59 3.75
N LEU A 70 23.95 -36.71 3.43
CA LEU A 70 23.03 -36.87 2.29
C LEU A 70 23.42 -36.00 1.08
N LEU A 71 24.39 -35.11 1.22
CA LEU A 71 24.74 -34.15 0.17
C LEU A 71 25.62 -34.79 -0.91
N SER A 72 25.00 -35.14 -2.05
CA SER A 72 25.72 -35.50 -3.28
C SER A 72 26.05 -34.28 -4.13
N ALA A 73 27.00 -34.40 -5.06
CA ALA A 73 27.36 -33.32 -6.00
C ALA A 73 26.16 -32.87 -6.85
N ASP A 74 25.31 -33.80 -7.28
CA ASP A 74 24.09 -33.49 -8.03
C ASP A 74 23.05 -32.75 -7.18
N LEU A 75 22.88 -33.17 -5.91
CA LEU A 75 21.96 -32.53 -4.98
C LEU A 75 22.42 -31.13 -4.60
N GLU A 76 23.72 -30.94 -4.38
CA GLU A 76 24.32 -29.62 -4.13
C GLU A 76 24.07 -28.68 -5.31
N LYS A 77 24.35 -29.14 -6.54
CA LYS A 77 24.10 -28.38 -7.77
C LYS A 77 22.62 -28.02 -7.91
N ALA A 78 21.71 -28.96 -7.63
CA ALA A 78 20.27 -28.71 -7.67
C ALA A 78 19.87 -27.60 -6.68
N VAL A 79 20.31 -27.70 -5.41
CA VAL A 79 20.05 -26.72 -4.36
C VAL A 79 20.62 -25.34 -4.69
N GLN A 80 21.84 -25.27 -5.25
CA GLN A 80 22.47 -24.02 -5.67
C GLN A 80 21.72 -23.36 -6.84
N SER A 81 21.24 -24.15 -7.80
CA SER A 81 20.50 -23.65 -8.96
C SER A 81 19.05 -23.21 -8.67
N ALA A 82 18.54 -23.50 -7.47
CA ALA A 82 17.17 -23.16 -7.11
C ALA A 82 16.96 -21.63 -6.99
N VAL A 83 16.10 -21.11 -7.87
CA VAL A 83 15.77 -19.67 -7.98
C VAL A 83 14.56 -19.23 -7.15
N THR A 84 13.82 -20.16 -6.55
CA THR A 84 12.71 -19.84 -5.65
C THR A 84 12.76 -20.68 -4.39
N LYS A 85 12.18 -20.16 -3.30
CA LYS A 85 12.07 -20.89 -2.04
C LYS A 85 11.27 -22.18 -2.20
N THR A 86 10.22 -22.17 -3.02
CA THR A 86 9.41 -23.35 -3.31
C THR A 86 10.20 -24.44 -4.03
N ALA A 87 10.97 -24.09 -5.06
CA ALA A 87 11.83 -25.05 -5.75
C ALA A 87 12.89 -25.65 -4.80
N LEU A 88 13.43 -24.81 -3.93
CA LEU A 88 14.39 -25.22 -2.90
C LEU A 88 13.75 -26.19 -1.88
N GLU A 89 12.53 -25.94 -1.43
CA GLU A 89 11.80 -26.87 -0.54
C GLU A 89 11.42 -28.17 -1.26
N ASP A 90 11.05 -28.14 -2.54
CA ASP A 90 10.73 -29.34 -3.31
C ASP A 90 11.96 -30.26 -3.45
N ILE A 91 13.15 -29.70 -3.70
CA ILE A 91 14.42 -30.46 -3.75
C ILE A 91 14.74 -31.06 -2.37
N TYR A 92 14.47 -30.33 -1.29
CA TYR A 92 14.75 -30.79 0.06
C TYR A 92 13.72 -31.80 0.60
N LEU A 93 12.51 -31.84 0.04
CA LEU A 93 11.37 -32.62 0.56
C LEU A 93 11.66 -34.12 0.77
N PRO A 94 12.31 -34.85 -0.17
CA PRO A 94 12.63 -36.28 0.02
C PRO A 94 13.59 -36.52 1.20
N HIS A 95 14.46 -35.55 1.47
CA HIS A 95 15.50 -35.66 2.48
C HIS A 95 15.07 -35.09 3.83
N ARG A 96 14.00 -34.31 3.88
CA ARG A 96 13.51 -33.67 5.11
C ARG A 96 13.22 -34.72 6.20
N PRO A 97 13.59 -34.48 7.47
CA PRO A 97 13.19 -35.36 8.57
C PRO A 97 11.66 -35.42 8.67
N LYS A 98 11.11 -36.65 8.71
CA LYS A 98 9.65 -36.90 8.74
C LYS A 98 9.27 -37.72 9.97
N ARG A 99 8.01 -37.57 10.39
CA ARG A 99 7.36 -38.54 11.30
C ARG A 99 7.14 -39.83 10.53
N ARG A 100 7.08 -40.98 11.24
CA ARG A 100 6.89 -42.31 10.64
C ARG A 100 5.68 -42.31 9.68
N THR A 101 5.95 -42.42 8.38
CA THR A 101 4.94 -42.42 7.31
C THR A 101 4.48 -43.84 6.98
N ARG A 102 3.43 -43.97 6.17
CA ARG A 102 2.98 -45.28 5.65
C ARG A 102 4.06 -45.92 4.77
N ALA A 103 4.74 -45.14 3.95
CA ALA A 103 5.86 -45.61 3.14
C ALA A 103 7.03 -46.07 4.01
N MET A 104 7.39 -45.32 5.07
CA MET A 104 8.42 -45.74 6.02
C MET A 104 8.06 -47.07 6.70
N ALA A 105 6.82 -47.19 7.20
CA ALA A 105 6.35 -48.44 7.81
C ALA A 105 6.34 -49.62 6.81
N ALA A 106 5.99 -49.36 5.55
CA ALA A 106 6.04 -50.36 4.49
C ALA A 106 7.48 -50.78 4.12
N LYS A 107 8.45 -49.85 4.15
CA LYS A 107 9.87 -50.15 3.98
C LYS A 107 10.41 -50.99 5.15
N GLU A 108 10.07 -50.62 6.39
CA GLU A 108 10.40 -51.39 7.60
C GLU A 108 9.80 -52.80 7.56
N ALA A 109 8.62 -52.97 6.96
CA ALA A 109 7.97 -54.27 6.74
C ALA A 109 8.55 -55.06 5.55
N GLY A 110 9.54 -54.52 4.83
CA GLY A 110 10.24 -55.21 3.75
C GLY A 110 9.53 -55.19 2.39
N PHE A 111 8.59 -54.27 2.15
CA PHE A 111 7.83 -54.18 0.88
C PHE A 111 8.54 -53.38 -0.22
N GLU A 112 9.71 -52.79 0.05
CA GLU A 112 10.47 -52.00 -0.93
C GLU A 112 10.85 -52.79 -2.20
N PRO A 113 11.32 -54.05 -2.13
CA PRO A 113 11.58 -54.84 -3.34
C PRO A 113 10.33 -55.10 -4.18
N LEU A 114 9.14 -55.18 -3.56
CA LEU A 114 7.89 -55.30 -4.31
C LEU A 114 7.54 -53.98 -5.02
N ALA A 115 7.71 -52.84 -4.36
CA ALA A 115 7.49 -51.53 -4.97
C ALA A 115 8.38 -51.34 -6.22
N GLU A 116 9.66 -51.68 -6.12
CA GLU A 116 10.59 -51.65 -7.25
C GLU A 116 10.19 -52.62 -8.37
N PHE A 117 9.74 -53.82 -8.01
CA PHE A 117 9.26 -54.81 -8.98
C PHE A 117 8.04 -54.30 -9.75
N LEU A 118 7.04 -53.75 -9.05
CA LEU A 118 5.83 -53.18 -9.66
C LEU A 118 6.19 -52.07 -10.66
N LEU A 119 7.13 -51.19 -10.29
CA LEU A 119 7.54 -50.07 -11.13
C LEU A 119 8.33 -50.50 -12.37
N ASN A 120 9.21 -51.49 -12.24
CA ASN A 120 10.12 -51.93 -13.30
C ASN A 120 9.56 -53.04 -14.20
N LYS A 121 8.65 -53.87 -13.69
CA LYS A 121 8.06 -55.03 -14.39
C LYS A 121 6.56 -54.86 -14.64
N GLN A 122 6.16 -53.69 -15.12
CA GLN A 122 4.75 -53.31 -15.29
C GLN A 122 3.89 -54.23 -16.18
N ASN A 123 4.50 -55.05 -17.05
CA ASN A 123 3.77 -56.03 -17.88
C ASN A 123 3.60 -57.41 -17.22
N ALA A 124 4.11 -57.61 -16.01
CA ALA A 124 4.04 -58.89 -15.29
C ALA A 124 2.90 -58.91 -14.25
N GLU A 125 2.66 -60.09 -13.69
CA GLU A 125 1.89 -60.27 -12.46
C GLU A 125 2.71 -59.85 -11.23
N PRO A 126 2.10 -59.23 -10.21
CA PRO A 126 2.79 -58.89 -8.98
C PRO A 126 3.37 -60.11 -8.26
N ASP A 127 4.68 -60.11 -7.98
CA ASP A 127 5.35 -61.17 -7.22
C ASP A 127 5.10 -61.01 -5.71
N THR A 128 3.94 -61.46 -5.26
CA THR A 128 3.52 -61.39 -3.85
C THR A 128 3.79 -62.67 -3.07
N ALA A 129 4.26 -63.74 -3.72
CA ALA A 129 4.33 -65.09 -3.15
C ALA A 129 5.22 -65.21 -1.91
N LYS A 130 6.22 -64.33 -1.78
CA LYS A 130 7.15 -64.29 -0.64
C LYS A 130 6.65 -63.49 0.56
N TYR A 131 5.45 -62.90 0.48
CA TYR A 131 4.86 -62.12 1.56
C TYR A 131 3.67 -62.85 2.17
N GLY A 132 3.50 -62.76 3.50
CA GLY A 132 2.45 -63.50 4.20
C GLY A 132 1.02 -63.10 3.77
N ASN A 133 0.77 -61.80 3.61
CA ASN A 133 -0.49 -61.26 3.13
C ASN A 133 -0.29 -60.47 1.82
N PRO A 134 -0.73 -61.00 0.66
CA PRO A 134 -0.58 -60.35 -0.63
C PRO A 134 -1.23 -58.96 -0.73
N GLU A 135 -2.39 -58.74 -0.12
CA GLU A 135 -3.10 -57.45 -0.18
C GLU A 135 -2.38 -56.38 0.63
N GLU A 136 -1.89 -56.75 1.81
CA GLU A 136 -1.08 -55.88 2.67
C GLU A 136 0.24 -55.51 1.97
N ALA A 137 0.93 -56.49 1.37
CA ALA A 137 2.16 -56.27 0.65
C ALA A 137 1.96 -55.32 -0.55
N LEU A 138 0.89 -55.52 -1.34
CA LEU A 138 0.54 -54.62 -2.43
C LEU A 138 0.18 -53.21 -1.92
N SER A 139 -0.55 -53.10 -0.81
CA SER A 139 -0.87 -51.81 -0.22
C SER A 139 0.38 -51.07 0.26
N GLY A 140 1.28 -51.75 0.96
CA GLY A 140 2.55 -51.18 1.40
C GLY A 140 3.44 -50.77 0.23
N ALA A 141 3.53 -51.60 -0.81
CA ALA A 141 4.26 -51.26 -2.02
C ALA A 141 3.68 -50.03 -2.73
N ARG A 142 2.35 -49.90 -2.81
CA ARG A 142 1.68 -48.69 -3.33
C ARG A 142 1.95 -47.47 -2.47
N ASP A 143 1.96 -47.59 -1.14
CA ASP A 143 2.29 -46.46 -0.24
C ASP A 143 3.71 -45.93 -0.49
N ILE A 144 4.69 -46.82 -0.73
CA ILE A 144 6.06 -46.44 -1.09
C ILE A 144 6.10 -45.69 -2.42
N LEU A 145 5.45 -46.23 -3.45
CA LEU A 145 5.38 -45.59 -4.78
C LEU A 145 4.65 -44.24 -4.73
N ALA A 146 3.52 -44.17 -4.03
CA ALA A 146 2.73 -42.96 -3.87
C ALA A 146 3.54 -41.83 -3.21
N GLU A 147 4.29 -42.12 -2.15
CA GLU A 147 5.18 -41.14 -1.51
C GLU A 147 6.29 -40.70 -2.48
N GLY A 148 6.97 -41.66 -3.13
CA GLY A 148 8.03 -41.36 -4.10
C GLY A 148 7.56 -40.45 -5.25
N PHE A 149 6.41 -40.74 -5.86
CA PHE A 149 5.85 -39.88 -6.91
C PHE A 149 5.43 -38.51 -6.39
N SER A 150 4.91 -38.43 -5.16
CA SER A 150 4.42 -37.19 -4.55
C SER A 150 5.53 -36.19 -4.21
N GLU A 151 6.75 -36.69 -4.00
CA GLU A 151 7.92 -35.92 -3.57
C GLU A 151 8.91 -35.63 -4.69
N ASP A 152 8.70 -36.18 -5.89
CA ASP A 152 9.51 -35.86 -7.05
C ASP A 152 9.39 -34.36 -7.40
N ALA A 153 10.52 -33.64 -7.30
CA ALA A 153 10.56 -32.20 -7.53
C ALA A 153 10.15 -31.81 -8.97
N GLY A 154 10.41 -32.67 -9.96
CA GLY A 154 10.04 -32.45 -11.35
C GLY A 154 8.53 -32.53 -11.57
N TYR A 155 7.88 -33.57 -11.04
CA TYR A 155 6.43 -33.74 -11.10
C TYR A 155 5.71 -32.63 -10.35
N ARG A 156 6.16 -32.29 -9.14
CA ARG A 156 5.60 -31.19 -8.34
C ARG A 156 5.69 -29.86 -9.08
N SER A 157 6.85 -29.53 -9.64
CA SER A 157 7.06 -28.30 -10.41
C SER A 157 6.13 -28.22 -11.62
N ALA A 158 6.01 -29.30 -12.39
CA ALA A 158 5.15 -29.35 -13.57
C ALA A 158 3.66 -29.26 -13.22
N LEU A 159 3.21 -30.01 -12.21
CA LEU A 159 1.80 -30.00 -11.78
C LEU A 159 1.43 -28.69 -11.10
N ARG A 160 2.35 -28.03 -10.38
CA ARG A 160 2.16 -26.66 -9.87
C ARG A 160 1.93 -25.68 -11.02
N LYS A 161 2.77 -25.73 -12.06
CA LYS A 161 2.63 -24.90 -13.26
C LYS A 161 1.28 -25.14 -13.95
N MET A 162 0.90 -26.41 -14.15
CA MET A 162 -0.41 -26.77 -14.71
C MET A 162 -1.56 -26.28 -13.83
N SER A 163 -1.44 -26.38 -12.51
CA SER A 163 -2.46 -25.88 -11.57
C SER A 163 -2.65 -24.36 -11.70
N ARG A 164 -1.57 -23.60 -11.88
CA ARG A 164 -1.66 -22.15 -12.14
C ARG A 164 -2.35 -21.84 -13.46
N GLU A 165 -2.00 -22.57 -14.52
CA GLU A 165 -2.44 -22.31 -15.89
C GLU A 165 -3.84 -22.84 -16.21
N ARG A 166 -4.28 -23.91 -15.55
CA ARG A 166 -5.50 -24.68 -15.88
C ARG A 166 -6.39 -25.01 -14.69
N GLY A 167 -5.89 -24.84 -13.46
CA GLY A 167 -6.68 -25.09 -12.25
C GLY A 167 -7.75 -24.03 -12.02
N PHE A 168 -8.64 -24.36 -11.09
CA PHE A 168 -9.78 -23.52 -10.71
C PHE A 168 -9.71 -23.16 -9.23
N LEU A 169 -9.99 -21.90 -8.92
CA LEU A 169 -10.35 -21.45 -7.58
C LEU A 169 -11.85 -21.65 -7.44
N THR A 170 -12.24 -22.49 -6.49
CA THR A 170 -13.65 -22.80 -6.22
C THR A 170 -13.99 -22.44 -4.79
N ALA A 171 -15.22 -21.97 -4.59
CA ALA A 171 -15.77 -21.70 -3.28
C ALA A 171 -17.19 -22.25 -3.22
N LYS A 172 -17.50 -22.96 -2.12
CA LYS A 172 -18.85 -23.45 -1.84
C LYS A 172 -19.28 -23.07 -0.45
N VAL A 173 -20.50 -22.58 -0.29
CA VAL A 173 -21.06 -22.28 1.03
C VAL A 173 -21.09 -23.54 1.91
N ILE A 174 -20.74 -23.39 3.17
CA ILE A 174 -20.89 -24.47 4.15
C ILE A 174 -22.39 -24.61 4.42
N ALA A 175 -22.98 -25.78 4.14
CA ALA A 175 -24.43 -25.99 4.16
C ALA A 175 -25.12 -25.52 5.46
N LYS A 176 -24.44 -25.61 6.61
CA LYS A 176 -24.95 -25.17 7.92
C LYS A 176 -24.97 -23.65 8.12
N ARG A 177 -24.46 -22.86 7.16
CA ARG A 177 -24.22 -21.41 7.25
C ARG A 177 -24.98 -20.62 6.17
N VAL A 178 -25.81 -21.27 5.36
CA VAL A 178 -26.49 -20.64 4.20
C VAL A 178 -27.50 -19.58 4.65
N GLU A 179 -28.14 -19.80 5.79
CA GLU A 179 -29.19 -18.94 6.34
C GLU A 179 -28.64 -17.84 7.26
N ASP A 180 -27.34 -17.88 7.60
CA ASP A 180 -26.70 -16.86 8.44
C ASP A 180 -26.77 -15.50 7.71
N GLU A 181 -27.28 -14.48 8.38
CA GLU A 181 -27.42 -13.13 7.80
C GLU A 181 -26.05 -12.57 7.38
N GLU A 182 -25.01 -12.90 8.14
CA GLU A 182 -23.60 -12.58 7.88
C GLU A 182 -23.03 -13.33 6.67
N ALA A 183 -23.57 -14.49 6.30
CA ALA A 183 -23.13 -15.19 5.09
C ALA A 183 -23.61 -14.49 3.81
N SER A 184 -24.61 -13.60 3.91
CA SER A 184 -25.19 -12.91 2.76
C SER A 184 -24.19 -12.03 2.00
N VAL A 185 -23.15 -11.50 2.65
CA VAL A 185 -22.07 -10.75 1.99
C VAL A 185 -21.23 -11.62 1.05
N TYR A 186 -21.26 -12.95 1.20
CA TYR A 186 -20.55 -13.91 0.35
C TYR A 186 -21.46 -14.60 -0.68
N ARG A 187 -22.69 -14.13 -0.88
CA ARG A 187 -23.69 -14.80 -1.72
C ARG A 187 -23.21 -15.03 -3.16
N ASP A 188 -22.45 -14.09 -3.72
CA ASP A 188 -21.86 -14.20 -5.06
C ASP A 188 -20.82 -15.34 -5.16
N TYR A 189 -20.39 -15.90 -4.01
CA TYR A 189 -19.38 -16.94 -3.88
C TYR A 189 -19.91 -18.28 -3.35
N PHE A 190 -21.23 -18.46 -3.23
CA PHE A 190 -21.83 -19.68 -2.65
C PHE A 190 -21.66 -20.93 -3.53
N ASP A 191 -21.59 -20.77 -4.85
CA ASP A 191 -21.20 -21.81 -5.81
C ASP A 191 -20.35 -21.19 -6.91
N TYR A 192 -19.12 -20.85 -6.53
CA TYR A 192 -18.19 -20.10 -7.38
C TYR A 192 -17.10 -21.01 -7.93
N SER A 193 -16.78 -20.82 -9.21
CA SER A 193 -15.67 -21.48 -9.90
C SER A 193 -15.10 -20.53 -10.94
N GLU A 194 -13.81 -20.22 -10.82
CA GLU A 194 -13.11 -19.39 -11.79
C GLU A 194 -11.68 -19.88 -12.01
N LYS A 195 -11.20 -19.77 -13.25
CA LYS A 195 -9.87 -20.21 -13.64
C LYS A 195 -8.79 -19.37 -12.92
N ILE A 196 -7.86 -20.04 -12.23
CA ILE A 196 -6.84 -19.43 -11.36
C ILE A 196 -6.05 -18.30 -12.04
N SER A 197 -5.64 -18.52 -13.28
CA SER A 197 -4.93 -17.54 -14.11
C SER A 197 -5.68 -16.20 -14.34
N ARG A 198 -7.01 -16.18 -14.20
CA ARG A 198 -7.87 -15.03 -14.52
C ARG A 198 -8.51 -14.36 -13.31
N VAL A 199 -8.45 -14.99 -12.14
CA VAL A 199 -9.13 -14.47 -10.95
C VAL A 199 -8.53 -13.12 -10.53
N PRO A 200 -9.33 -12.04 -10.43
CA PRO A 200 -8.87 -10.74 -9.96
C PRO A 200 -8.62 -10.72 -8.45
N SER A 201 -7.74 -9.83 -7.99
CA SER A 201 -7.30 -9.75 -6.58
C SER A 201 -8.45 -9.62 -5.57
N HIS A 202 -9.42 -8.74 -5.83
CA HIS A 202 -10.55 -8.51 -4.92
C HIS A 202 -11.43 -9.76 -4.72
N ARG A 203 -11.62 -10.59 -5.75
CA ARG A 203 -12.36 -11.87 -5.62
C ARG A 203 -11.55 -12.90 -4.85
N ILE A 204 -10.23 -12.95 -5.06
CA ILE A 204 -9.34 -13.81 -4.26
C ILE A 204 -9.48 -13.44 -2.78
N LEU A 205 -9.36 -12.15 -2.43
CA LEU A 205 -9.50 -11.68 -1.05
C LEU A 205 -10.88 -12.01 -0.47
N ALA A 206 -11.96 -11.75 -1.21
CA ALA A 206 -13.31 -12.05 -0.76
C ALA A 206 -13.54 -13.55 -0.49
N VAL A 207 -13.10 -14.42 -1.42
CA VAL A 207 -13.21 -15.88 -1.28
C VAL A 207 -12.38 -16.38 -0.10
N LEU A 208 -11.13 -15.93 0.02
CA LEU A 208 -10.26 -16.34 1.12
C LEU A 208 -10.75 -15.83 2.48
N ARG A 209 -11.32 -14.62 2.53
CA ARG A 209 -11.96 -14.08 3.73
C ARG A 209 -13.17 -14.93 4.16
N GLY A 210 -14.08 -15.22 3.24
CA GLY A 210 -15.22 -16.11 3.53
C GLY A 210 -14.78 -17.52 3.96
N GLY A 211 -13.64 -18.00 3.45
CA GLY A 211 -12.99 -19.23 3.92
C GLY A 211 -12.45 -19.13 5.34
N LYS A 212 -11.74 -18.05 5.66
CA LYS A 212 -11.16 -17.78 6.98
C LYS A 212 -12.22 -17.58 8.06
N GLU A 213 -13.33 -16.91 7.73
CA GLU A 213 -14.48 -16.71 8.63
C GLU A 213 -15.36 -17.97 8.75
N GLY A 214 -15.13 -19.00 7.93
CA GLY A 214 -15.81 -20.29 8.04
C GLY A 214 -17.20 -20.34 7.36
N TYR A 215 -17.50 -19.40 6.45
CA TYR A 215 -18.72 -19.43 5.64
C TYR A 215 -18.53 -20.21 4.33
N LEU A 216 -17.31 -20.21 3.78
CA LEU A 216 -16.98 -20.86 2.50
C LEU A 216 -15.98 -22.01 2.69
N ARG A 217 -16.14 -23.07 1.90
CA ARG A 217 -15.11 -24.08 1.65
C ARG A 217 -14.39 -23.70 0.37
N VAL A 218 -13.12 -23.34 0.50
CA VAL A 218 -12.28 -22.89 -0.61
C VAL A 218 -11.35 -24.01 -1.07
N LYS A 219 -11.19 -24.17 -2.39
CA LYS A 219 -10.22 -25.08 -3.02
C LYS A 219 -9.54 -24.40 -4.20
N ALA A 220 -8.26 -24.66 -4.41
CA ALA A 220 -7.50 -24.19 -5.56
C ALA A 220 -6.60 -25.29 -6.09
N ARG A 221 -7.06 -25.99 -7.13
CA ARG A 221 -6.35 -27.17 -7.65
C ARG A 221 -6.67 -27.44 -9.11
N LEU A 222 -5.78 -28.20 -9.75
CA LEU A 222 -6.06 -28.87 -11.02
C LEU A 222 -7.08 -30.00 -10.79
N GLU A 223 -7.91 -30.27 -11.80
CA GLU A 223 -8.79 -31.44 -11.77
C GLU A 223 -7.98 -32.74 -11.68
N GLU A 224 -8.49 -33.71 -10.93
CA GLU A 224 -7.82 -34.97 -10.63
C GLU A 224 -7.44 -35.71 -11.92
N GLU A 225 -8.38 -35.83 -12.85
CA GLU A 225 -8.21 -36.54 -14.10
C GLU A 225 -7.04 -35.97 -14.91
N GLN A 226 -6.90 -34.64 -14.96
CA GLN A 226 -5.82 -33.98 -15.69
C GLN A 226 -4.44 -34.25 -15.06
N ALA A 227 -4.37 -34.27 -13.72
CA ALA A 227 -3.13 -34.51 -13.00
C ALA A 227 -2.70 -35.98 -13.11
N VAL A 228 -3.63 -36.89 -12.86
CA VAL A 228 -3.40 -38.35 -12.89
C VAL A 228 -3.04 -38.79 -14.30
N GLU A 229 -3.77 -38.37 -15.34
CA GLU A 229 -3.45 -38.71 -16.72
C GLU A 229 -2.04 -38.21 -17.12
N TRP A 230 -1.65 -37.02 -16.66
CA TRP A 230 -0.32 -36.47 -16.94
C TRP A 230 0.81 -37.28 -16.30
N LEU A 231 0.59 -37.77 -15.07
CA LEU A 231 1.53 -38.64 -14.34
C LEU A 231 1.59 -40.02 -14.97
N GLU A 232 0.43 -40.62 -15.28
CA GLU A 232 0.34 -41.93 -15.92
C GLU A 232 1.10 -41.98 -17.24
N ARG A 233 0.94 -40.97 -18.11
CA ARG A 233 1.69 -40.87 -19.38
C ARG A 233 3.21 -40.86 -19.23
N ARG A 234 3.74 -40.54 -18.05
CA ARG A 234 5.19 -40.48 -17.77
C ARG A 234 5.71 -41.69 -17.03
N ILE A 235 4.90 -42.23 -16.11
CA ILE A 235 5.31 -43.27 -15.17
C ILE A 235 4.88 -44.66 -15.65
N VAL A 236 3.70 -44.76 -16.25
CA VAL A 236 3.12 -46.04 -16.69
C VAL A 236 3.59 -46.35 -18.11
N LYS A 237 4.43 -47.37 -18.23
CA LYS A 237 5.03 -47.86 -19.49
C LYS A 237 4.48 -49.23 -19.91
N GLY A 238 3.75 -49.91 -19.03
CA GLY A 238 3.18 -51.25 -19.26
C GLY A 238 1.65 -51.28 -19.31
N ARG A 239 1.11 -52.47 -19.58
CA ARG A 239 -0.35 -52.77 -19.62
C ARG A 239 -0.74 -54.01 -18.79
N GLY A 240 0.19 -54.57 -18.00
CA GLY A 240 -0.07 -55.75 -17.16
C GLY A 240 -0.60 -55.41 -15.77
N ALA A 241 -0.82 -56.42 -14.93
CA ALA A 241 -1.38 -56.25 -13.58
C ALA A 241 -0.50 -55.38 -12.66
N CYS A 242 0.84 -55.43 -12.81
CA CYS A 242 1.73 -54.50 -12.12
C CYS A 242 1.48 -53.02 -12.53
N ALA A 243 1.18 -52.74 -13.81
CA ALA A 243 0.86 -51.39 -14.27
C ALA A 243 -0.39 -50.83 -13.57
N GLU A 244 -1.41 -51.65 -13.35
CA GLU A 244 -2.62 -51.23 -12.61
C GLU A 244 -2.30 -50.87 -11.15
N GLN A 245 -1.39 -51.60 -10.50
CA GLN A 245 -0.92 -51.22 -9.15
C GLN A 245 -0.20 -49.87 -9.13
N VAL A 246 0.60 -49.58 -10.17
CA VAL A 246 1.27 -48.28 -10.33
C VAL A 246 0.25 -47.16 -10.54
N LYS A 247 -0.79 -47.37 -11.37
CA LYS A 247 -1.88 -46.39 -11.54
C LYS A 247 -2.61 -46.10 -10.24
N LEU A 248 -2.92 -47.13 -9.45
CA LEU A 248 -3.52 -46.97 -8.12
C LEU A 248 -2.62 -46.15 -7.18
N ALA A 249 -1.31 -46.40 -7.20
CA ALA A 249 -0.35 -45.62 -6.43
C ALA A 249 -0.25 -44.15 -6.90
N ILE A 250 -0.31 -43.89 -8.21
CA ILE A 250 -0.35 -42.52 -8.76
C ILE A 250 -1.59 -41.77 -8.28
N LYS A 251 -2.77 -42.40 -8.36
CA LYS A 251 -4.04 -41.80 -7.94
C LYS A 251 -4.06 -41.47 -6.45
N ASP A 252 -3.62 -42.40 -5.62
CA ASP A 252 -3.51 -42.19 -4.17
C ASP A 252 -2.44 -41.13 -3.83
N GLY A 253 -1.26 -41.21 -4.45
CA GLY A 253 -0.18 -40.23 -4.27
C GLY A 253 -0.59 -38.80 -4.65
N TRP A 254 -1.36 -38.63 -5.73
CA TRP A 254 -1.96 -37.35 -6.08
C TRP A 254 -2.92 -36.87 -4.99
N ASN A 255 -3.95 -37.65 -4.66
CA ASN A 255 -5.05 -37.20 -3.80
C ASN A 255 -4.65 -36.97 -2.35
N ARG A 256 -3.85 -37.88 -1.80
CA ARG A 256 -3.51 -37.90 -0.38
C ARG A 256 -2.31 -37.02 -0.05
N LEU A 257 -1.33 -36.95 -0.94
CA LEU A 257 -0.01 -36.36 -0.65
C LEU A 257 0.28 -35.12 -1.48
N MET A 258 0.20 -35.21 -2.81
CA MET A 258 0.66 -34.14 -3.69
C MET A 258 -0.33 -32.97 -3.78
N ALA A 259 -1.60 -33.25 -4.09
CA ALA A 259 -2.62 -32.23 -4.31
C ALA A 259 -2.85 -31.31 -3.10
N PRO A 260 -2.94 -31.80 -1.84
CA PRO A 260 -3.11 -30.92 -0.67
C PRO A 260 -1.94 -29.95 -0.48
N GLY A 261 -0.70 -30.42 -0.72
CA GLY A 261 0.49 -29.58 -0.64
C GLY A 261 0.53 -28.53 -1.75
N LEU A 262 0.25 -28.93 -3.00
CA LEU A 262 0.21 -28.00 -4.13
C LEU A 262 -0.94 -26.99 -4.02
N GLU A 263 -2.09 -27.39 -3.48
CA GLU A 263 -3.22 -26.49 -3.20
C GLU A 263 -2.84 -25.46 -2.14
N THR A 264 -2.17 -25.89 -1.07
CA THR A 264 -1.68 -24.98 -0.02
C THR A 264 -0.70 -23.94 -0.59
N ASP A 265 0.27 -24.39 -1.40
CA ASP A 265 1.22 -23.51 -2.10
C ASP A 265 0.49 -22.52 -3.01
N LEU A 266 -0.51 -23.00 -3.77
CA LEU A 266 -1.22 -22.20 -4.76
C LEU A 266 -2.17 -21.17 -4.11
N LEU A 267 -2.86 -21.54 -3.02
CA LEU A 267 -3.65 -20.60 -2.23
C LEU A 267 -2.77 -19.50 -1.62
N LYS A 268 -1.58 -19.86 -1.13
CA LYS A 268 -0.62 -18.90 -0.61
C LYS A 268 -0.14 -17.94 -1.71
N GLU A 269 0.23 -18.45 -2.87
CA GLU A 269 0.62 -17.62 -4.02
C GLU A 269 -0.51 -16.70 -4.48
N LEU A 270 -1.74 -17.21 -4.54
CA LEU A 270 -2.93 -16.41 -4.87
C LEU A 270 -3.13 -15.28 -3.86
N LYS A 271 -2.95 -15.57 -2.57
CA LYS A 271 -3.01 -14.58 -1.50
C LYS A 271 -1.93 -13.51 -1.65
N GLU A 272 -0.66 -13.91 -1.82
CA GLU A 272 0.46 -12.99 -2.03
C GLU A 272 0.24 -12.08 -3.24
N ARG A 273 -0.25 -12.64 -4.35
CA ARG A 273 -0.62 -11.87 -5.56
C ARG A 273 -1.74 -10.86 -5.29
N ALA A 274 -2.78 -11.29 -4.57
CA ALA A 274 -3.92 -10.44 -4.25
C ALA A 274 -3.54 -9.32 -3.28
N ASP A 275 -2.70 -9.62 -2.29
CA ASP A 275 -2.18 -8.67 -1.32
C ASP A 275 -1.34 -7.60 -2.00
N ALA A 276 -0.37 -7.99 -2.83
CA ALA A 276 0.48 -7.04 -3.56
C ALA A 276 -0.36 -6.08 -4.42
N ALA A 277 -1.39 -6.59 -5.10
CA ALA A 277 -2.28 -5.77 -5.92
C ALA A 277 -3.14 -4.82 -5.06
N ALA A 278 -3.69 -5.29 -3.94
CA ALA A 278 -4.52 -4.47 -3.05
C ALA A 278 -3.69 -3.40 -2.32
N ILE A 279 -2.51 -3.76 -1.79
CA ILE A 279 -1.58 -2.82 -1.15
C ILE A 279 -1.14 -1.72 -2.11
N LYS A 280 -0.90 -2.06 -3.39
CA LYS A 280 -0.61 -1.05 -4.42
C LYS A 280 -1.75 -0.02 -4.58
N VAL A 281 -3.00 -0.46 -4.54
CA VAL A 281 -4.15 0.45 -4.57
C VAL A 281 -4.22 1.29 -3.30
N PHE A 282 -4.01 0.68 -2.13
CA PHE A 282 -4.05 1.38 -0.84
C PHE A 282 -2.97 2.45 -0.71
N THR A 283 -1.73 2.16 -1.13
CA THR A 283 -0.63 3.13 -1.16
C THR A 283 -0.95 4.30 -2.09
N ARG A 284 -1.53 4.04 -3.28
CA ARG A 284 -1.96 5.12 -4.18
C ARG A 284 -3.07 5.99 -3.57
N ASN A 285 -4.04 5.37 -2.92
CA ASN A 285 -5.12 6.11 -2.25
C ASN A 285 -4.57 7.00 -1.13
N LEU A 286 -3.67 6.46 -0.30
CA LEU A 286 -3.00 7.22 0.75
C LEU A 286 -2.16 8.37 0.18
N GLU A 287 -1.37 8.11 -0.86
CA GLU A 287 -0.57 9.13 -1.54
C GLU A 287 -1.44 10.31 -2.00
N ASN A 288 -2.58 10.03 -2.64
CA ASN A 288 -3.52 11.06 -3.10
C ASN A 288 -4.14 11.86 -1.94
N MET A 289 -4.45 11.20 -0.82
CA MET A 289 -4.96 11.89 0.38
C MET A 289 -3.89 12.81 0.98
N LEU A 290 -2.65 12.34 1.09
CA LEU A 290 -1.52 13.10 1.64
C LEU A 290 -1.11 14.27 0.74
N LEU A 291 -1.17 14.08 -0.57
CA LEU A 291 -0.79 15.09 -1.57
C LEU A 291 -1.99 15.93 -2.05
N SER A 292 -3.12 15.88 -1.34
CA SER A 292 -4.26 16.75 -1.61
C SER A 292 -3.86 18.23 -1.43
N PRO A 293 -4.33 19.14 -2.29
CA PRO A 293 -4.01 20.56 -2.18
C PRO A 293 -4.44 21.13 -0.82
N PRO A 294 -3.56 21.86 -0.10
CA PRO A 294 -3.91 22.50 1.16
C PRO A 294 -4.72 23.80 0.94
N LEU A 295 -5.66 24.12 1.83
CA LEU A 295 -6.28 25.46 1.88
C LEU A 295 -5.24 26.55 2.26
N GLY A 296 -4.21 26.15 3.02
CA GLY A 296 -3.13 27.02 3.46
C GLY A 296 -3.45 27.78 4.74
N THR A 297 -2.74 28.89 4.96
CA THR A 297 -2.74 29.65 6.22
C THR A 297 -3.97 30.54 6.36
N ARG A 298 -5.13 29.94 6.61
CA ARG A 298 -6.41 30.65 6.84
C ARG A 298 -7.01 30.25 8.18
N ALA A 299 -7.52 31.23 8.93
CA ALA A 299 -8.33 30.96 10.12
C ALA A 299 -9.67 30.36 9.71
N LEU A 300 -10.16 29.39 10.48
CA LEU A 300 -11.38 28.66 10.16
C LEU A 300 -12.09 28.16 11.42
N ILE A 301 -13.36 27.78 11.25
CA ILE A 301 -14.13 27.08 12.28
C ILE A 301 -14.39 25.66 11.79
N ALA A 302 -13.97 24.67 12.56
CA ALA A 302 -14.23 23.28 12.26
C ALA A 302 -15.40 22.75 13.08
N VAL A 303 -16.25 21.93 12.45
CA VAL A 303 -17.39 21.27 13.08
C VAL A 303 -17.34 19.77 12.81
N ASP A 304 -17.19 18.99 13.88
CA ASP A 304 -17.38 17.54 13.87
C ASP A 304 -18.87 17.23 14.14
N PRO A 305 -19.66 16.84 13.12
CA PRO A 305 -21.11 16.76 13.21
C PRO A 305 -21.59 15.61 14.11
N GLY A 306 -22.84 15.69 14.57
CA GLY A 306 -23.47 14.56 15.26
C GLY A 306 -24.86 14.87 15.82
N TYR A 307 -25.77 13.90 15.73
CA TYR A 307 -27.13 14.06 16.25
C TYR A 307 -27.17 14.02 17.79
N ARG A 308 -26.90 12.85 18.39
CA ARG A 308 -27.14 12.62 19.83
C ARG A 308 -26.24 13.43 20.76
N THR A 309 -24.98 13.58 20.38
CA THR A 309 -23.95 14.26 21.20
C THR A 309 -23.73 15.72 20.81
N GLY A 310 -24.52 16.24 19.85
CA GLY A 310 -24.27 17.53 19.21
C GLY A 310 -23.03 17.54 18.31
N GLY A 311 -22.89 18.65 17.57
CA GLY A 311 -21.74 18.96 16.73
C GLY A 311 -20.67 19.70 17.53
N LYS A 312 -19.42 19.25 17.45
CA LYS A 312 -18.30 19.79 18.24
C LYS A 312 -17.62 20.85 17.41
N VAL A 313 -17.42 22.03 17.98
CA VAL A 313 -16.89 23.20 17.29
C VAL A 313 -15.47 23.48 17.78
N ALA A 314 -14.56 23.77 16.86
CA ALA A 314 -13.20 24.22 17.14
C ALA A 314 -12.86 25.44 16.26
N ALA A 315 -12.55 26.58 16.86
CA ALA A 315 -12.05 27.76 16.15
C ALA A 315 -10.51 27.70 16.07
N LEU A 316 -9.96 27.76 14.87
CA LEU A 316 -8.53 27.64 14.62
C LEU A 316 -7.98 28.92 13.99
N ASP A 317 -6.77 29.33 14.39
CA ASP A 317 -6.04 30.39 13.70
C ASP A 317 -5.44 29.93 12.36
N SER A 318 -4.78 30.84 11.65
CA SER A 318 -4.13 30.55 10.36
C SER A 318 -2.98 29.55 10.42
N LEU A 319 -2.50 29.19 11.62
CA LEU A 319 -1.45 28.20 11.86
C LEU A 319 -2.01 26.90 12.47
N GLY A 320 -3.33 26.81 12.62
CA GLY A 320 -4.00 25.65 13.21
C GLY A 320 -3.94 25.59 14.73
N LYS A 321 -3.57 26.67 15.42
CA LYS A 321 -3.68 26.75 16.88
C LYS A 321 -5.16 26.82 17.27
N LEU A 322 -5.55 26.04 18.26
CA LEU A 322 -6.89 26.12 18.83
C LEU A 322 -7.06 27.44 19.60
N LEU A 323 -8.07 28.21 19.23
CA LEU A 323 -8.42 29.50 19.84
C LEU A 323 -9.61 29.38 20.78
N ASP A 324 -10.61 28.59 20.40
CA ASP A 324 -11.88 28.44 21.12
C ASP A 324 -12.55 27.11 20.74
N HIS A 325 -13.48 26.64 21.56
CA HIS A 325 -14.22 25.42 21.25
C HIS A 325 -15.60 25.40 21.92
N GLY A 326 -16.45 24.46 21.50
CA GLY A 326 -17.72 24.21 22.17
C GLY A 326 -18.55 23.13 21.50
N VAL A 327 -19.84 23.09 21.82
CA VAL A 327 -20.78 22.11 21.31
C VAL A 327 -22.06 22.83 20.89
N ILE A 328 -22.54 22.50 19.69
CA ILE A 328 -23.79 23.01 19.13
C ILE A 328 -24.79 21.87 18.92
N HIS A 329 -26.07 22.19 18.94
CA HIS A 329 -27.14 21.23 18.66
C HIS A 329 -28.05 21.73 17.51
N PRO A 330 -27.60 21.61 16.25
CA PRO A 330 -28.34 22.11 15.07
C PRO A 330 -29.70 21.41 14.86
N GLU A 331 -29.82 20.17 15.32
CA GLU A 331 -31.07 19.38 15.24
C GLU A 331 -31.85 19.37 16.57
N GLY A 332 -31.50 20.27 17.49
CA GLY A 332 -32.17 20.40 18.77
C GLY A 332 -33.50 21.16 18.70
N SER A 333 -33.99 21.60 19.87
CA SER A 333 -35.12 22.52 19.96
C SER A 333 -34.81 23.87 19.29
N GLU A 334 -35.84 24.67 19.01
CA GLU A 334 -35.68 25.98 18.39
C GLU A 334 -34.70 26.89 19.15
N ASN A 335 -34.76 26.88 20.49
CA ASN A 335 -33.82 27.61 21.34
C ASN A 335 -32.37 27.10 21.17
N ALA A 336 -32.19 25.79 21.02
CA ALA A 336 -30.86 25.19 20.82
C ALA A 336 -30.30 25.53 19.43
N ARG A 337 -31.16 25.57 18.40
CA ARG A 337 -30.81 26.04 17.05
C ARG A 337 -30.40 27.50 17.04
N GLN A 338 -31.16 28.36 17.71
CA GLN A 338 -30.83 29.78 17.81
C GLN A 338 -29.48 29.98 18.54
N ALA A 339 -29.27 29.30 19.67
CA ALA A 339 -28.00 29.36 20.40
C ALA A 339 -26.81 28.85 19.56
N ALA A 340 -27.01 27.79 18.77
CA ALA A 340 -25.99 27.27 17.86
C ALA A 340 -25.63 28.29 16.77
N SER A 341 -26.62 28.95 16.17
CA SER A 341 -26.43 29.98 15.17
C SER A 341 -25.64 31.18 15.73
N GLU A 342 -26.06 31.70 16.88
CA GLU A 342 -25.38 32.81 17.57
C GLU A 342 -23.94 32.46 17.93
N MET A 343 -23.69 31.24 18.43
CA MET A 343 -22.34 30.78 18.75
C MET A 343 -21.44 30.78 17.51
N LEU A 344 -21.91 30.24 16.39
CA LEU A 344 -21.13 30.18 15.14
C LEU A 344 -20.84 31.56 14.57
N GLN A 345 -21.83 32.46 14.57
CA GLN A 345 -21.65 33.85 14.13
C GLN A 345 -20.62 34.57 15.01
N ASN A 346 -20.76 34.49 16.33
CA ASN A 346 -19.86 35.12 17.29
C ASN A 346 -18.41 34.63 17.13
N LEU A 347 -18.21 33.31 16.99
CA LEU A 347 -16.89 32.74 16.75
C LEU A 347 -16.31 33.21 15.40
N SER A 348 -17.14 33.25 14.35
CA SER A 348 -16.71 33.65 13.01
C SER A 348 -16.25 35.10 12.97
N GLU A 349 -16.97 35.99 13.66
CA GLU A 349 -16.60 37.40 13.76
C GLU A 349 -15.38 37.62 14.65
N LYS A 350 -15.38 37.03 15.86
CA LYS A 350 -14.29 37.15 16.85
C LYS A 350 -12.94 36.74 16.27
N TYR A 351 -12.91 35.66 15.51
CA TYR A 351 -11.67 35.11 14.95
C TYR A 351 -11.48 35.37 13.45
N ARG A 352 -12.36 36.19 12.85
CA ARG A 352 -12.35 36.52 11.42
C ARG A 352 -12.25 35.29 10.53
N ALA A 353 -12.96 34.22 10.90
CA ALA A 353 -12.99 32.99 10.14
C ALA A 353 -13.92 33.16 8.92
N GLU A 354 -13.37 32.96 7.72
CA GLU A 354 -14.11 33.02 6.45
C GLU A 354 -14.58 31.64 5.98
N VAL A 355 -13.98 30.59 6.55
CA VAL A 355 -14.18 29.20 6.15
C VAL A 355 -14.69 28.37 7.33
N PHE A 356 -15.68 27.52 7.06
CA PHE A 356 -16.13 26.46 7.95
C PHE A 356 -15.75 25.11 7.37
N ALA A 357 -15.03 24.30 8.15
CA ALA A 357 -14.71 22.92 7.82
C ALA A 357 -15.72 22.00 8.50
N VAL A 358 -16.43 21.16 7.76
CA VAL A 358 -17.44 20.25 8.33
C VAL A 358 -17.10 18.81 8.00
N GLY A 359 -17.02 17.96 9.03
CA GLY A 359 -16.84 16.51 8.85
C GLY A 359 -17.92 15.93 7.94
N ASN A 360 -17.53 15.00 7.06
CA ASN A 360 -18.43 14.36 6.11
C ASN A 360 -19.13 13.09 6.65
N GLY A 361 -19.06 12.84 7.96
CA GLY A 361 -19.75 11.72 8.58
C GLY A 361 -21.20 12.00 8.96
N THR A 362 -21.59 11.44 10.10
CA THR A 362 -22.99 11.44 10.54
C THR A 362 -23.49 12.87 10.82
N ALA A 363 -24.62 13.26 10.23
CA ALA A 363 -25.18 14.62 10.29
C ALA A 363 -24.33 15.71 9.60
N GLY A 364 -23.32 15.35 8.80
CA GLY A 364 -22.41 16.31 8.16
C GLY A 364 -23.11 17.25 7.19
N ARG A 365 -24.09 16.76 6.43
CA ARG A 365 -24.81 17.57 5.44
C ARG A 365 -25.77 18.55 6.11
N GLU A 366 -26.55 18.08 7.08
CA GLU A 366 -27.47 18.88 7.86
C GLU A 366 -26.73 20.00 8.59
N THR A 367 -25.54 19.68 9.12
CA THR A 367 -24.65 20.67 9.74
C THR A 367 -24.14 21.70 8.73
N GLN A 368 -23.76 21.30 7.51
CA GLN A 368 -23.34 22.24 6.46
C GLN A 368 -24.48 23.20 6.09
N GLU A 369 -25.68 22.69 5.83
CA GLU A 369 -26.85 23.51 5.49
C GLU A 369 -27.21 24.47 6.63
N PHE A 370 -27.14 24.00 7.88
CA PHE A 370 -27.38 24.83 9.05
C PHE A 370 -26.37 25.98 9.13
N ILE A 371 -25.08 25.73 8.92
CA ILE A 371 -24.03 26.75 8.92
C ILE A 371 -24.23 27.73 7.76
N GLN A 372 -24.53 27.26 6.55
CA GLN A 372 -24.78 28.13 5.39
C GLN A 372 -25.92 29.11 5.62
N LYS A 373 -27.01 28.65 6.26
CA LYS A 373 -28.16 29.50 6.63
C LYS A 373 -27.81 30.46 7.77
N SER A 374 -27.08 29.97 8.78
CA SER A 374 -26.75 30.73 10.00
C SER A 374 -25.64 31.76 9.78
N CYS A 375 -24.74 31.52 8.82
CA CYS A 375 -23.59 32.36 8.54
C CYS A 375 -23.50 32.69 7.04
N PRO A 376 -24.46 33.48 6.51
CA PRO A 376 -24.53 33.76 5.09
C PRO A 376 -23.26 34.49 4.59
N GLY A 377 -22.78 34.12 3.40
CA GLY A 377 -21.56 34.68 2.80
C GLY A 377 -20.25 34.04 3.27
N LYS A 378 -20.30 33.08 4.19
CA LYS A 378 -19.14 32.29 4.61
C LYS A 378 -19.00 31.05 3.74
N THR A 379 -17.76 30.61 3.52
CA THR A 379 -17.48 29.41 2.72
C THR A 379 -17.59 28.18 3.62
N VAL A 380 -18.40 27.19 3.25
CA VAL A 380 -18.55 25.94 4.01
C VAL A 380 -18.00 24.80 3.15
N ILE A 381 -17.08 24.03 3.71
CA ILE A 381 -16.32 22.99 3.01
C ILE A 381 -16.48 21.67 3.75
N SER A 382 -16.89 20.63 3.02
CA SER A 382 -16.90 19.26 3.54
C SER A 382 -15.49 18.70 3.59
N VAL A 383 -15.15 18.04 4.69
CA VAL A 383 -13.83 17.45 4.93
C VAL A 383 -14.00 15.99 5.32
N ASP A 384 -13.18 15.13 4.72
CA ASP A 384 -13.12 13.73 5.10
C ASP A 384 -12.72 13.60 6.57
N GLU A 385 -13.57 12.98 7.40
CA GLU A 385 -13.32 12.76 8.82
C GLU A 385 -12.70 11.39 9.13
N ARG A 386 -12.46 10.53 8.12
CA ARG A 386 -11.87 9.20 8.33
C ARG A 386 -10.56 9.30 9.12
N GLY A 387 -10.43 8.48 10.16
CA GLY A 387 -9.29 8.50 11.07
C GLY A 387 -9.27 9.64 12.10
N ALA A 388 -10.17 10.63 12.05
CA ALA A 388 -10.21 11.71 13.06
C ALA A 388 -10.55 11.18 14.47
N SER A 389 -11.42 10.17 14.54
CA SER A 389 -11.72 9.45 15.80
C SER A 389 -10.49 8.71 16.33
N VAL A 390 -9.70 8.08 15.46
CA VAL A 390 -8.44 7.40 15.84
C VAL A 390 -7.42 8.41 16.36
N TYR A 391 -7.26 9.54 15.66
CA TYR A 391 -6.42 10.65 16.11
C TYR A 391 -6.84 11.10 17.52
N SER A 392 -8.13 11.38 17.73
CA SER A 392 -8.64 11.94 18.98
C SER A 392 -8.31 11.09 20.23
N ALA A 393 -8.28 9.77 20.04
CA ALA A 393 -7.96 8.79 21.08
C ALA A 393 -6.45 8.54 21.25
N SER A 394 -5.62 8.99 20.30
CA SER A 394 -4.19 8.72 20.20
C SER A 394 -3.36 9.37 21.31
N LYS A 395 -2.13 8.89 21.47
CA LYS A 395 -1.14 9.49 22.38
C LYS A 395 -0.74 10.90 21.92
N GLU A 396 -0.67 11.14 20.62
CA GLU A 396 -0.30 12.45 20.07
C GLU A 396 -1.37 13.49 20.38
N ALA A 397 -2.65 13.18 20.18
CA ALA A 397 -3.73 14.10 20.52
C ALA A 397 -3.83 14.37 22.03
N ARG A 398 -3.54 13.37 22.88
CA ARG A 398 -3.46 13.57 24.35
C ARG A 398 -2.28 14.46 24.75
N ARG A 399 -1.17 14.40 24.00
CA ARG A 399 -0.02 15.27 24.22
C ARG A 399 -0.32 16.71 23.83
N GLU A 400 -1.01 16.92 22.71
CA GLU A 400 -1.38 18.25 22.24
C GLU A 400 -2.53 18.88 23.06
N PHE A 401 -3.50 18.08 23.50
CA PHE A 401 -4.78 18.55 24.05
C PHE A 401 -5.26 17.71 25.26
N GLY A 402 -4.35 17.39 26.18
CA GLY A 402 -4.61 16.48 27.30
C GLY A 402 -5.85 16.82 28.12
N ASP A 403 -6.12 18.11 28.32
CA ASP A 403 -7.22 18.62 29.14
C ASP A 403 -8.56 18.76 28.40
N LEU A 404 -8.56 18.58 27.07
CA LEU A 404 -9.78 18.69 26.26
C LEU A 404 -10.51 17.36 26.15
N ASP A 405 -11.85 17.43 26.04
CA ASP A 405 -12.69 16.29 25.73
C ASP A 405 -12.24 15.64 24.41
N ILE A 406 -12.33 14.30 24.37
CA ILE A 406 -11.90 13.51 23.21
C ILE A 406 -12.57 13.97 21.92
N THR A 407 -13.84 14.37 21.97
CA THR A 407 -14.59 14.74 20.76
C THR A 407 -14.21 16.11 20.20
N ILE A 408 -13.77 17.05 21.05
CA ILE A 408 -13.23 18.34 20.59
C ILE A 408 -11.95 18.14 19.77
N ARG A 409 -11.12 17.14 20.14
CA ARG A 409 -9.89 16.81 19.40
C ARG A 409 -10.19 16.34 17.98
N GLY A 410 -11.33 15.69 17.75
CA GLY A 410 -11.82 15.33 16.42
C GLY A 410 -12.08 16.55 15.55
N ALA A 411 -12.83 17.53 16.07
CA ALA A 411 -13.09 18.79 15.37
C ALA A 411 -11.81 19.57 15.03
N VAL A 412 -10.83 19.59 15.96
CA VAL A 412 -9.51 20.19 15.67
C VAL A 412 -8.82 19.51 14.49
N SER A 413 -8.86 18.18 14.42
CA SER A 413 -8.24 17.41 13.35
C SER A 413 -8.89 17.69 12.00
N ILE A 414 -10.23 17.77 11.95
CA ILE A 414 -10.99 18.15 10.74
C ILE A 414 -10.52 19.51 10.20
N GLY A 415 -10.41 20.50 11.08
CA GLY A 415 -9.97 21.84 10.68
C GLY A 415 -8.53 21.87 10.16
N ARG A 416 -7.60 21.24 10.88
CA ARG A 416 -6.19 21.19 10.47
C ARG A 416 -5.96 20.39 9.19
N ARG A 417 -6.77 19.36 8.96
CA ARG A 417 -6.72 18.56 7.72
C ARG A 417 -7.09 19.40 6.51
N LEU A 418 -8.06 20.32 6.62
CA LEU A 418 -8.37 21.26 5.54
C LEU A 418 -7.23 22.27 5.31
N GLN A 419 -6.59 22.76 6.38
CA GLN A 419 -5.46 23.67 6.28
C GLN A 419 -4.25 23.01 5.58
N ASP A 420 -3.86 21.81 6.02
CA ASP A 420 -2.81 21.01 5.41
C ASP A 420 -3.05 19.50 5.66
N PRO A 421 -3.53 18.75 4.65
CA PRO A 421 -3.81 17.32 4.78
C PRO A 421 -2.59 16.52 5.20
N LEU A 422 -1.42 16.80 4.62
CA LEU A 422 -0.18 16.09 4.91
C LEU A 422 0.22 16.28 6.37
N ALA A 423 0.24 17.52 6.86
CA ALA A 423 0.71 17.83 8.21
C ALA A 423 -0.16 17.23 9.32
N GLU A 424 -1.46 17.02 9.04
CA GLU A 424 -2.39 16.44 10.00
C GLU A 424 -2.48 14.91 9.89
N LEU A 425 -2.54 14.35 8.68
CA LEU A 425 -2.66 12.89 8.47
C LEU A 425 -1.43 12.12 8.96
N VAL A 426 -0.23 12.70 8.92
CA VAL A 426 1.00 12.05 9.42
C VAL A 426 1.00 11.77 10.93
N LYS A 427 0.07 12.37 11.68
CA LYS A 427 -0.11 12.13 13.12
C LYS A 427 -0.90 10.87 13.43
N ILE A 428 -1.49 10.25 12.40
CA ILE A 428 -2.30 9.04 12.49
C ILE A 428 -1.46 7.88 11.97
N GLU A 429 -1.61 6.70 12.59
CA GLU A 429 -1.02 5.49 12.02
C GLU A 429 -1.63 5.24 10.62
N PRO A 430 -0.81 5.04 9.58
CA PRO A 430 -1.30 5.03 8.19
C PRO A 430 -2.41 4.01 7.93
N GLU A 431 -2.36 2.85 8.59
CA GLU A 431 -3.36 1.78 8.49
C GLU A 431 -4.73 2.20 9.05
N ALA A 432 -4.76 3.20 9.92
CA ALA A 432 -5.97 3.68 10.58
C ALA A 432 -6.66 4.83 9.85
N ILE A 433 -6.06 5.37 8.78
CA ILE A 433 -6.67 6.40 7.93
C ILE A 433 -7.82 5.82 7.10
N GLY A 434 -7.80 4.51 6.82
CA GLY A 434 -8.85 3.83 6.04
C GLY A 434 -8.61 3.96 4.54
N VAL A 435 -7.62 3.22 4.04
CA VAL A 435 -7.05 3.39 2.69
C VAL A 435 -7.69 2.52 1.61
N GLY A 436 -8.59 1.61 2.00
CA GLY A 436 -9.42 0.86 1.06
C GLY A 436 -10.18 -0.31 1.68
N GLN A 437 -11.02 -0.94 0.84
CA GLN A 437 -11.74 -2.17 1.21
C GLN A 437 -10.77 -3.33 1.37
N TYR A 438 -11.04 -4.26 2.30
CA TYR A 438 -10.20 -5.42 2.60
C TYR A 438 -8.79 -5.10 3.14
N GLN A 439 -8.55 -3.87 3.63
CA GLN A 439 -7.25 -3.51 4.24
C GLN A 439 -6.87 -4.41 5.43
N HIS A 440 -7.86 -4.99 6.13
CA HIS A 440 -7.64 -5.92 7.25
C HIS A 440 -7.45 -7.38 6.80
N ASP A 441 -7.63 -7.66 5.51
CA ASP A 441 -7.54 -9.00 4.95
C ASP A 441 -6.19 -9.25 4.24
N VAL A 442 -5.42 -8.20 3.95
CA VAL A 442 -4.07 -8.31 3.38
C VAL A 442 -3.00 -8.63 4.44
N ASP A 443 -1.79 -8.96 4.02
CA ASP A 443 -0.65 -9.10 4.94
C ASP A 443 -0.37 -7.77 5.67
N ALA A 444 -0.56 -7.78 6.99
CA ALA A 444 -0.48 -6.58 7.82
C ALA A 444 0.94 -5.98 7.87
N LYS A 445 1.98 -6.82 7.80
CA LYS A 445 3.37 -6.33 7.85
C LYS A 445 3.76 -5.66 6.54
N ALA A 446 3.41 -6.27 5.40
CA ALA A 446 3.64 -5.71 4.07
C ALA A 446 2.82 -4.42 3.87
N LEU A 447 1.57 -4.39 4.34
CA LEU A 447 0.74 -3.18 4.33
C LEU A 447 1.41 -2.05 5.13
N SER A 448 1.76 -2.32 6.39
CA SER A 448 2.36 -1.33 7.28
C SER A 448 3.63 -0.70 6.69
N LEU A 449 4.54 -1.56 6.20
CA LEU A 449 5.77 -1.10 5.55
C LEU A 449 5.48 -0.22 4.32
N SER A 450 4.55 -0.64 3.47
CA SER A 450 4.24 0.07 2.23
C SER A 450 3.57 1.42 2.47
N LEU A 451 2.67 1.50 3.45
CA LEU A 451 2.03 2.77 3.83
C LEU A 451 3.02 3.73 4.51
N ASP A 452 3.91 3.22 5.36
CA ASP A 452 4.98 4.04 5.96
C ASP A 452 5.95 4.59 4.91
N ASP A 453 6.35 3.77 3.93
CA ASP A 453 7.14 4.22 2.79
C ASP A 453 6.40 5.32 2.01
N THR A 454 5.09 5.13 1.74
CA THR A 454 4.25 6.14 1.07
C THR A 454 4.21 7.46 1.82
N VAL A 455 4.05 7.43 3.15
CA VAL A 455 4.07 8.63 3.98
C VAL A 455 5.41 9.34 3.90
N LYS A 456 6.52 8.60 4.02
CA LYS A 456 7.88 9.16 3.90
C LYS A 456 8.07 9.79 2.53
N SER A 457 7.70 9.10 1.45
CA SER A 457 7.76 9.64 0.09
C SER A 457 6.99 10.95 -0.04
N ALA A 458 5.73 11.00 0.42
CA ALA A 458 4.91 12.21 0.37
C ALA A 458 5.52 13.37 1.17
N VAL A 459 5.99 13.12 2.39
CA VAL A 459 6.63 14.15 3.25
C VAL A 459 7.89 14.70 2.62
N ASN A 460 8.76 13.83 2.08
CA ASN A 460 10.02 14.26 1.49
C ASN A 460 9.82 14.88 0.09
N ALA A 461 8.79 14.44 -0.65
CA ALA A 461 8.35 15.08 -1.91
C ALA A 461 7.93 16.53 -1.67
N VAL A 462 7.03 16.77 -0.71
CA VAL A 462 6.55 18.11 -0.36
C VAL A 462 7.64 18.94 0.31
N GLY A 463 8.48 18.35 1.17
CA GLY A 463 9.43 19.05 2.02
C GLY A 463 8.77 19.68 3.25
N VAL A 464 9.57 19.98 4.27
CA VAL A 464 9.07 20.36 5.59
C VAL A 464 9.63 21.70 6.05
N GLU A 465 8.77 22.63 6.46
CA GLU A 465 9.21 23.89 7.09
C GLU A 465 9.71 23.64 8.51
N LEU A 466 11.01 23.81 8.71
CA LEU A 466 11.72 23.42 9.92
C LEU A 466 11.21 24.16 11.17
N ASN A 467 10.84 25.43 11.02
CA ASN A 467 10.47 26.27 12.16
C ASN A 467 9.02 26.08 12.62
N SER A 468 8.13 25.52 11.81
CA SER A 468 6.71 25.33 12.15
C SER A 468 6.28 23.86 12.25
N ALA A 469 7.04 22.92 11.67
CA ALA A 469 6.65 21.51 11.62
C ALA A 469 6.49 20.87 13.00
N SER A 470 5.54 19.95 13.13
CA SER A 470 5.38 19.11 14.32
C SER A 470 6.48 18.03 14.40
N ALA A 471 6.67 17.47 15.59
CA ALA A 471 7.57 16.32 15.76
C ALA A 471 7.10 15.11 14.93
N ALA A 472 5.79 14.90 14.80
CA ALA A 472 5.23 13.84 13.95
C ALA A 472 5.64 14.00 12.48
N LEU A 473 5.51 15.20 11.91
CA LEU A 473 5.90 15.48 10.53
C LEU A 473 7.42 15.34 10.33
N LEU A 474 8.23 15.90 11.24
CA LEU A 474 9.69 15.79 11.20
C LEU A 474 10.16 14.33 11.30
N SER A 475 9.44 13.47 12.03
CA SER A 475 9.83 12.06 12.18
C SER A 475 9.80 11.27 10.86
N ARG A 476 9.04 11.73 9.87
CA ARG A 476 8.90 11.13 8.54
C ARG A 476 9.90 11.70 7.53
N VAL A 477 10.68 12.72 7.90
CA VAL A 477 11.76 13.24 7.07
C VAL A 477 12.92 12.25 7.04
N SER A 478 13.49 12.08 5.85
CA SER A 478 14.68 11.27 5.61
C SER A 478 15.75 11.49 6.67
N GLY A 479 16.18 10.42 7.36
CA GLY A 479 17.29 10.46 8.31
C GLY A 479 16.99 10.96 9.73
N LEU A 480 15.76 11.37 10.06
CA LEU A 480 15.43 11.90 11.39
C LEU A 480 14.83 10.86 12.35
N GLY A 481 13.70 10.27 12.00
CA GLY A 481 12.93 9.41 12.92
C GLY A 481 12.42 10.18 14.16
N ALA A 482 11.72 9.46 15.05
CA ALA A 482 11.02 10.09 16.19
C ALA A 482 11.96 10.80 17.19
N GLY A 483 13.11 10.21 17.49
CA GLY A 483 14.04 10.75 18.49
C GLY A 483 14.71 12.07 18.08
N LEU A 484 15.16 12.18 16.82
CA LEU A 484 15.74 13.44 16.32
C LEU A 484 14.66 14.49 16.10
N ALA A 485 13.47 14.11 15.63
CA ALA A 485 12.35 15.03 15.47
C ALA A 485 12.01 15.76 16.78
N GLN A 486 11.91 15.03 17.90
CA GLN A 486 11.72 15.65 19.22
C GLN A 486 12.89 16.55 19.62
N SER A 487 14.13 16.15 19.31
CA SER A 487 15.32 16.93 19.64
C SER A 487 15.38 18.25 18.85
N ILE A 488 14.95 18.25 17.59
CA ILE A 488 14.86 19.42 16.73
C ILE A 488 13.82 20.41 17.24
N VAL A 489 12.63 19.93 17.61
CA VAL A 489 11.56 20.75 18.18
C VAL A 489 12.01 21.37 19.50
N LYS A 490 12.57 20.55 20.40
CA LYS A 490 13.11 21.04 21.67
C LYS A 490 14.19 22.11 21.47
N TYR A 491 15.11 21.89 20.53
CA TYR A 491 16.17 22.86 20.27
C TYR A 491 15.60 24.21 19.81
N ARG A 492 14.57 24.26 18.94
CA ARG A 492 13.98 25.54 18.53
C ARG A 492 13.15 26.20 19.63
N GLU A 493 12.58 25.43 20.55
CA GLU A 493 11.90 25.96 21.74
C GLU A 493 12.92 26.60 22.70
N ASP A 494 14.05 25.93 22.93
CA ASP A 494 15.09 26.39 23.85
C ASP A 494 15.97 27.54 23.27
N ASN A 495 16.17 27.59 21.95
CA ASN A 495 17.15 28.49 21.30
C ASN A 495 16.53 29.47 20.30
N GLY A 496 15.21 29.43 20.10
CA GLY A 496 14.52 30.19 19.06
C GLY A 496 14.59 29.53 17.66
N PRO A 497 13.97 30.16 16.65
CA PRO A 497 13.88 29.60 15.30
C PRO A 497 15.25 29.46 14.63
N TYR A 498 15.36 28.46 13.75
CA TYR A 498 16.52 28.26 12.89
C TYR A 498 16.58 29.35 11.81
N SER A 499 17.74 29.97 11.67
CA SER A 499 18.07 30.99 10.66
C SER A 499 18.87 30.45 9.48
N LYS A 500 19.38 29.21 9.59
CA LYS A 500 20.09 28.48 8.53
C LYS A 500 20.17 26.99 8.83
N ARG A 501 20.21 26.14 7.78
CA ARG A 501 20.26 24.67 7.94
C ARG A 501 21.44 24.18 8.78
N SER A 502 22.62 24.80 8.65
CA SER A 502 23.82 24.41 9.41
C SER A 502 23.66 24.41 10.93
N GLN A 503 22.66 25.11 11.48
CA GLN A 503 22.34 25.07 12.91
C GLN A 503 21.78 23.71 13.35
N LEU A 504 21.27 22.86 12.44
CA LEU A 504 20.85 21.49 12.75
C LEU A 504 21.99 20.64 13.34
N LEU A 505 23.24 20.91 12.98
CA LEU A 505 24.41 20.22 13.54
C LEU A 505 24.65 20.54 15.03
N LYS A 506 23.95 21.55 15.58
CA LYS A 506 23.97 21.85 17.01
C LYS A 506 22.90 21.08 17.80
N VAL A 507 22.00 20.39 17.11
CA VAL A 507 20.94 19.60 17.76
C VAL A 507 21.55 18.33 18.37
N PRO A 508 21.28 18.03 19.65
CA PRO A 508 21.80 16.83 20.29
C PRO A 508 21.47 15.56 19.50
N ARG A 509 22.49 14.70 19.29
CA ARG A 509 22.41 13.42 18.54
C ARG A 509 22.24 13.54 17.03
N LEU A 510 22.09 14.75 16.47
CA LEU A 510 22.02 14.96 15.03
C LEU A 510 23.45 15.03 14.45
N GLY A 511 23.96 13.87 14.03
CA GLY A 511 25.29 13.74 13.42
C GLY A 511 25.34 14.11 11.94
N ALA A 512 26.55 14.11 11.37
CA ALA A 512 26.80 14.47 9.97
C ALA A 512 25.99 13.61 8.97
N LYS A 513 25.83 12.30 9.24
CA LYS A 513 25.02 11.43 8.38
C LYS A 513 23.54 11.78 8.41
N ALA A 514 22.96 12.01 9.59
CA ALA A 514 21.57 12.43 9.70
C ALA A 514 21.34 13.80 9.04
N PHE A 515 22.29 14.72 9.18
CA PHE A 515 22.26 16.01 8.49
C PHE A 515 22.29 15.84 6.96
N GLU A 516 23.21 15.02 6.42
CA GLU A 516 23.26 14.70 4.99
C GLU A 516 21.91 14.15 4.50
N GLN A 517 21.33 13.19 5.23
CA GLN A 517 20.08 12.56 4.79
C GLN A 517 18.87 13.51 4.87
N ALA A 518 18.85 14.48 5.79
CA ALA A 518 17.67 15.30 6.08
C ALA A 518 17.71 16.71 5.47
N ALA A 519 18.89 17.32 5.34
CA ALA A 519 19.00 18.77 5.18
C ALA A 519 18.30 19.31 3.93
N GLY A 520 18.36 18.59 2.80
CA GLY A 520 17.70 19.01 1.56
C GLY A 520 16.16 18.89 1.59
N PHE A 521 15.59 18.22 2.59
CA PHE A 521 14.13 18.08 2.77
C PHE A 521 13.55 19.07 3.78
N LEU A 522 14.41 19.70 4.58
CA LEU A 522 14.04 20.70 5.59
C LEU A 522 14.23 22.10 5.02
N ARG A 523 13.20 22.93 5.02
CA ARG A 523 13.23 24.30 4.50
C ARG A 523 13.15 25.31 5.62
N ILE A 524 13.71 26.48 5.36
CA ILE A 524 13.60 27.66 6.22
C ILE A 524 13.19 28.82 5.31
N ARG A 525 11.90 29.22 5.34
CA ARG A 525 11.38 30.33 4.52
C ARG A 525 12.14 31.64 4.77
N GLU A 526 12.33 32.00 6.04
CA GLU A 526 13.03 33.22 6.45
C GLU A 526 14.48 32.91 6.84
N SER A 527 15.27 32.42 5.87
CA SER A 527 16.67 32.06 6.09
C SER A 527 17.63 33.19 5.77
N SER A 528 18.73 33.24 6.54
CA SER A 528 19.91 34.05 6.22
C SER A 528 20.65 33.57 4.96
N ASN A 529 20.45 32.31 4.55
CA ASN A 529 20.95 31.77 3.29
C ASN A 529 19.77 31.48 2.35
N PRO A 530 19.67 32.16 1.19
CA PRO A 530 18.49 32.05 0.34
C PRO A 530 18.25 30.63 -0.21
N LEU A 531 19.30 29.79 -0.31
CA LEU A 531 19.17 28.40 -0.77
C LEU A 531 18.47 27.49 0.24
N ASP A 532 18.39 27.85 1.52
CA ASP A 532 17.72 27.03 2.54
C ASP A 532 16.19 27.02 2.37
N SER A 533 15.63 27.89 1.52
CA SER A 533 14.22 27.88 1.12
C SER A 533 13.92 26.89 -0.03
N SER A 534 14.96 26.32 -0.65
CA SER A 534 14.88 25.42 -1.81
C SER A 534 15.16 23.96 -1.45
N ALA A 535 14.99 23.03 -2.38
CA ALA A 535 15.47 21.65 -2.25
C ALA A 535 16.95 21.47 -2.65
N VAL A 536 17.69 22.55 -2.96
CA VAL A 536 19.14 22.44 -3.21
C VAL A 536 19.82 21.93 -1.94
N HIS A 537 20.52 20.80 -2.04
CA HIS A 537 21.21 20.20 -0.90
C HIS A 537 22.42 21.06 -0.49
N PRO A 538 22.72 21.21 0.83
CA PRO A 538 23.89 21.96 1.29
C PRO A 538 25.23 21.52 0.69
N GLU A 539 25.37 20.25 0.30
CA GLU A 539 26.57 19.75 -0.41
C GLU A 539 26.83 20.49 -1.74
N ARG A 540 25.79 21.09 -2.34
CA ARG A 540 25.86 21.82 -3.62
C ARG A 540 25.90 23.34 -3.47
N TYR A 541 25.92 23.88 -2.26
CA TYR A 541 26.01 25.33 -2.07
C TYR A 541 27.28 25.96 -2.67
N PRO A 542 28.48 25.35 -2.55
CA PRO A 542 29.67 25.88 -3.20
C PRO A 542 29.53 25.98 -4.72
N LEU A 543 28.85 25.00 -5.34
CA LEU A 543 28.62 24.95 -6.78
C LEU A 543 27.72 26.11 -7.25
N VAL A 544 26.61 26.35 -6.55
CA VAL A 544 25.71 27.48 -6.87
C VAL A 544 26.40 28.82 -6.64
N LYS A 545 27.24 28.95 -5.60
CA LYS A 545 28.05 30.15 -5.38
C LYS A 545 29.04 30.39 -6.51
N LYS A 546 29.66 29.33 -7.04
CA LYS A 546 30.55 29.42 -8.21
C LYS A 546 29.79 29.93 -9.43
N MET A 547 28.62 29.36 -9.74
CA MET A 547 27.77 29.84 -10.85
C MET A 547 27.39 31.32 -10.72
N ALA A 548 27.10 31.79 -9.51
CA ALA A 548 26.80 33.20 -9.27
C ALA A 548 28.03 34.09 -9.45
N ALA A 549 29.20 33.65 -8.95
CA ALA A 549 30.46 34.36 -9.08
C ALA A 549 30.93 34.48 -10.54
N ASP A 550 30.77 33.43 -11.35
CA ASP A 550 31.14 33.44 -12.77
C ASP A 550 30.29 34.42 -13.60
N LEU A 551 29.11 34.81 -13.09
CA LEU A 551 28.22 35.83 -13.66
C LEU A 551 28.33 37.20 -12.98
N ASP A 552 29.22 37.36 -11.99
CA ASP A 552 29.36 38.57 -11.17
C ASP A 552 28.05 39.03 -10.50
N VAL A 553 27.25 38.07 -10.00
CA VAL A 553 25.99 38.33 -9.31
C VAL A 553 25.92 37.62 -7.96
N SER A 554 24.98 38.03 -7.11
CA SER A 554 24.68 37.31 -5.88
C SER A 554 23.80 36.08 -6.14
N VAL A 555 23.88 35.08 -5.24
CA VAL A 555 22.98 33.90 -5.30
C VAL A 555 21.50 34.29 -5.23
N ALA A 556 21.17 35.35 -4.50
CA ALA A 556 19.80 35.84 -4.39
C ALA A 556 19.25 36.33 -5.74
N GLU A 557 20.10 36.89 -6.61
CA GLU A 557 19.70 37.36 -7.94
C GLU A 557 19.43 36.23 -8.93
N LEU A 558 19.98 35.04 -8.68
CA LEU A 558 19.68 33.83 -9.46
C LEU A 558 18.34 33.19 -9.09
N ILE A 559 17.68 33.64 -8.01
CA ILE A 559 16.50 32.98 -7.44
C ILE A 559 15.20 33.68 -7.88
N GLY A 560 14.18 32.87 -8.20
CA GLY A 560 12.82 33.31 -8.48
C GLY A 560 12.42 33.26 -9.94
N SER A 561 11.12 33.33 -10.22
CA SER A 561 10.55 33.12 -11.56
C SER A 561 10.40 34.38 -12.40
N GLY A 562 11.00 35.50 -11.98
CA GLY A 562 10.92 36.77 -12.70
C GLY A 562 11.86 36.83 -13.92
N PRO A 563 11.68 37.81 -14.82
CA PRO A 563 12.48 37.92 -16.05
C PRO A 563 13.98 38.08 -15.81
N LYS A 564 14.40 38.86 -14.79
CA LYS A 564 15.82 39.09 -14.47
C LYS A 564 16.52 37.80 -14.00
N PRO A 565 16.06 37.08 -12.96
CA PRO A 565 16.65 35.80 -12.57
C PRO A 565 16.64 34.76 -13.70
N GLU A 566 15.58 34.73 -14.53
CA GLU A 566 15.51 33.83 -15.68
C GLU A 566 16.60 34.13 -16.72
N ALA A 567 16.81 35.41 -17.06
CA ALA A 567 17.84 35.82 -18.00
C ALA A 567 19.27 35.49 -17.49
N LEU A 568 19.51 35.61 -16.18
CA LEU A 568 20.79 35.22 -15.58
C LEU A 568 21.00 33.70 -15.64
N ARG A 569 20.01 32.90 -15.23
CA ARG A 569 20.12 31.43 -15.28
C ARG A 569 20.34 30.89 -16.69
N LYS A 570 19.76 31.52 -17.72
CA LYS A 570 19.97 31.14 -19.13
C LYS A 570 21.40 31.34 -19.62
N GLN A 571 22.20 32.17 -18.94
CA GLN A 571 23.62 32.35 -19.28
C GLN A 571 24.51 31.22 -18.74
N ILE A 572 24.02 30.46 -17.75
CA ILE A 572 24.76 29.34 -17.15
C ILE A 572 24.75 28.14 -18.09
N ARG A 573 25.92 27.76 -18.59
CA ARG A 573 26.12 26.53 -19.38
C ARG A 573 26.40 25.36 -18.45
N LEU A 574 25.41 24.50 -18.23
CA LEU A 574 25.47 23.44 -17.22
C LEU A 574 26.65 22.47 -17.42
N GLU A 575 27.05 22.25 -18.67
CA GLU A 575 28.17 21.37 -19.03
C GLU A 575 29.47 21.80 -18.35
N GLU A 576 29.69 23.11 -18.15
CA GLU A 576 30.89 23.70 -17.52
C GLU A 576 30.96 23.46 -16.00
N TYR A 577 29.84 23.08 -15.40
CA TYR A 577 29.69 22.79 -13.97
C TYR A 577 29.50 21.29 -13.69
N SER A 578 29.47 20.46 -14.73
CA SER A 578 29.19 19.04 -14.60
C SER A 578 30.43 18.26 -14.14
N SER A 579 30.27 17.48 -13.08
CA SER A 579 31.32 16.61 -12.53
C SER A 579 30.70 15.31 -12.01
N GLU A 580 30.85 14.22 -12.77
CA GLU A 580 30.34 12.91 -12.35
C GLU A 580 31.06 12.39 -11.10
N SER A 581 32.37 12.61 -10.99
CA SER A 581 33.16 12.17 -9.83
C SER A 581 32.78 12.87 -8.53
N GLU A 582 32.22 14.07 -8.61
CA GLU A 582 31.73 14.82 -7.46
C GLU A 582 30.22 14.66 -7.24
N GLY A 583 29.54 13.85 -8.06
CA GLY A 583 28.08 13.66 -7.99
C GLY A 583 27.26 14.88 -8.43
N ALA A 584 27.86 15.78 -9.22
CA ALA A 584 27.21 16.95 -9.82
C ALA A 584 27.02 16.75 -11.33
N GLY A 585 26.31 15.69 -11.72
CA GLY A 585 26.01 15.46 -13.13
C GLY A 585 24.90 16.38 -13.67
N LEU A 586 24.60 16.24 -14.96
CA LEU A 586 23.51 16.99 -15.60
C LEU A 586 22.14 16.83 -14.91
N PRO A 587 21.73 15.65 -14.40
CA PRO A 587 20.48 15.53 -13.65
C PRO A 587 20.43 16.45 -12.43
N THR A 588 21.45 16.39 -11.56
CA THR A 588 21.55 17.26 -10.37
C THR A 588 21.56 18.73 -10.74
N LEU A 589 22.31 19.12 -11.78
CA LEU A 589 22.37 20.51 -12.24
C LEU A 589 21.03 21.04 -12.75
N LYS A 590 20.26 20.20 -13.46
CA LYS A 590 18.91 20.55 -13.92
C LYS A 590 17.95 20.75 -12.75
N ASP A 591 18.03 19.87 -11.73
CA ASP A 591 17.23 20.02 -10.52
C ASP A 591 17.58 21.30 -9.76
N ILE A 592 18.87 21.64 -9.65
CA ILE A 592 19.33 22.90 -9.05
C ILE A 592 18.72 24.09 -9.81
N MET A 593 18.77 24.10 -11.15
CA MET A 593 18.19 25.20 -11.92
C MET A 593 16.66 25.31 -11.75
N ALA A 594 15.96 24.18 -11.66
CA ALA A 594 14.53 24.16 -11.41
C ALA A 594 14.19 24.73 -10.01
N GLU A 595 14.98 24.38 -8.99
CA GLU A 595 14.85 24.91 -7.64
C GLU A 595 15.22 26.40 -7.56
N LEU A 596 16.25 26.87 -8.27
CA LEU A 596 16.53 28.30 -8.33
C LEU A 596 15.40 29.08 -9.00
N ALA A 597 14.73 28.49 -10.01
CA ALA A 597 13.59 29.12 -10.67
C ALA A 597 12.35 29.22 -9.77
N ARG A 598 12.06 28.18 -8.99
CA ARG A 598 10.91 28.11 -8.07
C ARG A 598 11.28 27.38 -6.77
N PRO A 599 11.94 28.07 -5.81
CA PRO A 599 12.44 27.44 -4.59
C PRO A 599 11.33 26.76 -3.80
N GLY A 600 11.53 25.48 -3.47
CA GLY A 600 10.65 24.76 -2.56
C GLY A 600 9.20 24.68 -3.04
N ARG A 601 9.00 24.63 -4.37
CA ARG A 601 7.68 24.53 -4.99
C ARG A 601 6.88 23.36 -4.39
N ASP A 602 5.68 23.65 -3.92
CA ASP A 602 4.75 22.63 -3.43
C ASP A 602 4.20 21.81 -4.62
N PRO A 603 4.34 20.47 -4.61
CA PRO A 603 3.84 19.62 -5.69
C PRO A 603 2.31 19.42 -5.67
N ARG A 604 1.60 19.82 -4.61
CA ARG A 604 0.19 19.48 -4.36
C ARG A 604 -0.83 20.33 -5.13
N GLY A 605 -0.40 21.30 -5.94
CA GLY A 605 -1.30 22.15 -6.73
C GLY A 605 -2.05 23.19 -5.88
N THR A 606 -3.13 23.74 -6.44
CA THR A 606 -3.96 24.78 -5.80
C THR A 606 -5.29 24.20 -5.33
N PHE A 607 -5.79 24.66 -4.20
CA PHE A 607 -7.09 24.25 -3.65
C PHE A 607 -8.26 24.75 -4.49
N GLU A 608 -9.24 23.88 -4.75
CA GLU A 608 -10.46 24.17 -5.51
C GLU A 608 -11.69 23.84 -4.66
N LEU A 609 -12.71 24.71 -4.72
CA LEU A 609 -13.97 24.52 -4.01
C LEU A 609 -14.87 23.53 -4.75
N PHE A 610 -15.53 22.64 -4.01
CA PHE A 610 -16.53 21.70 -4.53
C PHE A 610 -17.90 21.95 -3.89
N SER A 611 -18.98 21.68 -4.63
CA SER A 611 -20.34 21.68 -4.09
C SER A 611 -21.16 20.57 -4.74
N PHE A 612 -21.93 19.85 -3.92
CA PHE A 612 -22.89 18.85 -4.38
C PHE A 612 -24.13 19.50 -4.99
N ASP A 613 -24.93 18.71 -5.73
CA ASP A 613 -26.25 19.15 -6.18
C ASP A 613 -27.20 19.28 -4.97
N GLU A 614 -27.80 20.46 -4.82
CA GLU A 614 -28.68 20.78 -3.68
C GLU A 614 -29.94 19.91 -3.63
N ARG A 615 -30.36 19.34 -4.78
CA ARG A 615 -31.59 18.54 -4.89
C ARG A 615 -31.44 17.13 -4.34
N ILE A 616 -30.23 16.59 -4.30
CA ILE A 616 -29.98 15.20 -3.93
C ILE A 616 -29.64 15.13 -2.45
N ARG A 617 -30.49 14.58 -1.58
CA ARG A 617 -30.19 14.44 -0.14
C ARG A 617 -30.06 12.99 0.28
N SER A 618 -30.85 12.12 -0.33
CA SER A 618 -30.93 10.70 -0.04
C SER A 618 -30.91 9.91 -1.34
N LEU A 619 -30.77 8.59 -1.23
CA LEU A 619 -30.92 7.71 -2.38
C LEU A 619 -32.32 7.83 -3.01
N ASP A 620 -33.34 8.29 -2.27
CA ASP A 620 -34.70 8.48 -2.77
C ASP A 620 -34.84 9.67 -3.73
N ASP A 621 -33.97 10.67 -3.60
CA ASP A 621 -33.94 11.84 -4.49
C ASP A 621 -33.19 11.56 -5.81
N VAL A 622 -32.49 10.43 -5.89
CA VAL A 622 -31.72 10.04 -7.06
C VAL A 622 -32.59 9.30 -8.05
N GLU A 623 -32.60 9.78 -9.30
CA GLU A 623 -33.27 9.12 -10.43
C GLU A 623 -32.28 8.66 -11.48
N LYS A 624 -32.65 7.59 -12.18
CA LYS A 624 -31.86 7.06 -13.29
C LYS A 624 -31.76 8.11 -14.41
N GLY A 625 -30.55 8.34 -14.89
CA GLY A 625 -30.24 9.28 -15.96
C GLY A 625 -29.81 10.67 -15.47
N MET A 626 -29.96 10.99 -14.18
CA MET A 626 -29.45 12.24 -13.61
C MET A 626 -27.94 12.36 -13.80
N VAL A 627 -27.48 13.58 -14.08
CA VAL A 627 -26.07 13.95 -14.13
C VAL A 627 -25.76 14.81 -12.92
N LEU A 628 -24.85 14.33 -12.06
CA LEU A 628 -24.57 14.88 -10.75
C LEU A 628 -23.06 15.16 -10.60
N PRO A 629 -22.68 16.26 -9.93
CA PRO A 629 -21.32 16.42 -9.42
C PRO A 629 -21.09 15.42 -8.28
N GLY A 630 -19.89 14.85 -8.23
CA GLY A 630 -19.49 13.94 -7.17
C GLY A 630 -18.00 14.02 -6.86
N ILE A 631 -17.62 13.46 -5.71
CA ILE A 631 -16.22 13.33 -5.29
C ILE A 631 -15.87 11.85 -5.19
N VAL A 632 -14.72 11.48 -5.76
CA VAL A 632 -14.17 10.13 -5.62
C VAL A 632 -13.74 9.89 -4.17
N THR A 633 -14.39 8.97 -3.47
CA THR A 633 -14.09 8.63 -2.06
C THR A 633 -13.05 7.53 -1.93
N ASN A 634 -12.96 6.65 -2.94
CA ASN A 634 -12.08 5.50 -2.97
C ASN A 634 -11.87 5.00 -4.41
N VAL A 635 -10.65 4.60 -4.75
CA VAL A 635 -10.33 3.96 -6.03
C VAL A 635 -9.96 2.51 -5.78
N THR A 636 -10.45 1.61 -6.63
CA THR A 636 -10.21 0.16 -6.57
C THR A 636 -9.74 -0.36 -7.92
N ALA A 637 -9.25 -1.61 -7.96
CA ALA A 637 -8.84 -2.22 -9.23
C ALA A 637 -9.99 -2.44 -10.23
N PHE A 638 -11.26 -2.42 -9.79
CA PHE A 638 -12.43 -2.68 -10.64
C PHE A 638 -13.29 -1.45 -10.90
N GLY A 639 -12.92 -0.29 -10.36
CA GLY A 639 -13.70 0.93 -10.48
C GLY A 639 -13.39 1.94 -9.38
N ALA A 640 -14.20 2.98 -9.28
CA ALA A 640 -14.11 4.01 -8.25
C ALA A 640 -15.45 4.19 -7.54
N PHE A 641 -15.40 4.47 -6.25
CA PHE A 641 -16.55 4.89 -5.45
C PHE A 641 -16.63 6.40 -5.46
N VAL A 642 -17.80 6.93 -5.77
CA VAL A 642 -18.07 8.36 -5.90
C VAL A 642 -19.25 8.72 -5.01
N ASP A 643 -19.04 9.65 -4.10
CA ASP A 643 -20.11 10.29 -3.36
C ASP A 643 -20.75 11.37 -4.24
N VAL A 644 -22.08 11.33 -4.35
CA VAL A 644 -22.91 12.32 -5.06
C VAL A 644 -23.83 13.08 -4.11
N GLY A 645 -23.62 12.93 -2.79
CA GLY A 645 -24.43 13.54 -1.74
C GLY A 645 -25.65 12.72 -1.32
N ALA A 646 -25.75 11.44 -1.71
CA ALA A 646 -26.91 10.58 -1.46
C ALA A 646 -26.78 9.66 -0.21
N HIS A 647 -25.89 10.00 0.73
CA HIS A 647 -25.49 9.20 1.92
C HIS A 647 -24.86 7.83 1.64
N ARG A 648 -24.73 7.44 0.37
CA ARG A 648 -24.13 6.19 -0.08
C ARG A 648 -23.33 6.46 -1.34
N ASP A 649 -22.09 5.99 -1.35
CA ASP A 649 -21.25 6.04 -2.55
C ASP A 649 -21.84 5.19 -3.67
N GLY A 650 -21.81 5.73 -4.88
CA GLY A 650 -22.07 4.95 -6.10
C GLY A 650 -20.79 4.38 -6.68
N LEU A 651 -20.91 3.23 -7.35
CA LEU A 651 -19.80 2.57 -8.02
C LEU A 651 -19.77 2.97 -9.50
N VAL A 652 -18.65 3.59 -9.91
CA VAL A 652 -18.25 3.71 -11.31
C VAL A 652 -17.38 2.51 -11.65
N HIS A 653 -17.93 1.52 -12.34
CA HIS A 653 -17.16 0.36 -12.81
C HIS A 653 -16.06 0.80 -13.79
N ILE A 654 -14.95 0.06 -13.90
CA ILE A 654 -13.81 0.43 -14.76
C ILE A 654 -14.20 0.70 -16.23
N SER A 655 -15.19 -0.03 -16.75
CA SER A 655 -15.73 0.16 -18.11
C SER A 655 -16.61 1.40 -18.27
N GLN A 656 -16.98 2.07 -17.18
CA GLN A 656 -17.80 3.27 -17.13
C GLN A 656 -16.97 4.54 -16.83
N ILE A 657 -15.65 4.42 -16.74
CA ILE A 657 -14.75 5.56 -16.48
C ILE A 657 -14.50 6.38 -17.76
N ALA A 658 -14.23 5.73 -18.89
CA ALA A 658 -13.82 6.41 -20.12
C ALA A 658 -14.29 5.70 -21.40
N ASN A 659 -14.29 6.43 -22.52
CA ASN A 659 -14.59 5.94 -23.88
C ASN A 659 -13.47 5.07 -24.51
N ARG A 660 -12.46 4.68 -23.72
CA ARG A 660 -11.33 3.85 -24.14
C ARG A 660 -11.08 2.74 -23.13
N TYR A 661 -10.29 1.74 -23.51
CA TYR A 661 -9.86 0.72 -22.56
C TYR A 661 -9.04 1.35 -21.44
N VAL A 662 -9.45 1.08 -20.20
CA VAL A 662 -8.76 1.49 -18.97
C VAL A 662 -8.29 0.22 -18.27
N SER A 663 -6.98 0.08 -18.07
CA SER A 663 -6.38 -1.03 -17.34
C SER A 663 -6.38 -0.82 -15.84
N ASP A 664 -6.22 0.43 -15.40
CA ASP A 664 -6.14 0.80 -14.00
C ASP A 664 -6.93 2.11 -13.77
N PRO A 665 -8.01 2.08 -12.96
CA PRO A 665 -8.78 3.28 -12.64
C PRO A 665 -7.94 4.42 -12.06
N SER A 666 -6.84 4.10 -11.36
CA SER A 666 -5.94 5.10 -10.76
C SER A 666 -5.16 5.95 -11.77
N GLU A 667 -5.17 5.59 -13.06
CA GLU A 667 -4.59 6.42 -14.13
C GLU A 667 -5.43 7.67 -14.44
N LEU A 668 -6.73 7.61 -14.15
CA LEU A 668 -7.70 8.65 -14.51
C LEU A 668 -8.40 9.26 -13.30
N LEU A 669 -8.47 8.53 -12.21
CA LEU A 669 -9.20 8.89 -11.00
C LEU A 669 -8.28 8.83 -9.78
N SER A 670 -8.33 9.87 -8.95
CA SER A 670 -7.71 9.93 -7.64
C SER A 670 -8.74 10.14 -6.54
N VAL A 671 -8.44 9.72 -5.32
CA VAL A 671 -9.27 10.07 -4.15
C VAL A 671 -9.33 11.60 -4.03
N ASN A 672 -10.49 12.12 -3.62
CA ASN A 672 -10.83 13.54 -3.56
C ASN A 672 -10.98 14.24 -4.93
N GLN A 673 -10.84 13.52 -6.05
CA GLN A 673 -11.08 14.11 -7.36
C GLN A 673 -12.56 14.42 -7.54
N GLN A 674 -12.83 15.64 -7.99
CA GLN A 674 -14.16 16.07 -8.38
C GLN A 674 -14.47 15.53 -9.78
N VAL A 675 -15.62 14.90 -9.94
CA VAL A 675 -16.07 14.28 -11.20
C VAL A 675 -17.53 14.60 -11.45
N THR A 676 -17.93 14.52 -12.72
CA THR A 676 -19.34 14.53 -13.10
C THR A 676 -19.74 13.12 -13.49
N VAL A 677 -20.84 12.62 -12.94
CA VAL A 677 -21.31 11.25 -13.11
C VAL A 677 -22.77 11.21 -13.51
N LYS A 678 -23.12 10.21 -14.32
CA LYS A 678 -24.50 9.88 -14.70
C LYS A 678 -24.98 8.65 -13.95
N VAL A 679 -26.19 8.70 -13.44
CA VAL A 679 -26.83 7.57 -12.75
C VAL A 679 -27.33 6.54 -13.76
N MET A 680 -26.81 5.31 -13.66
CA MET A 680 -27.10 4.21 -14.59
C MET A 680 -28.12 3.24 -14.02
N GLU A 681 -27.97 2.89 -12.74
CA GLU A 681 -28.79 1.89 -12.05
C GLU A 681 -28.94 2.24 -10.58
N ILE A 682 -30.10 1.91 -10.00
CA ILE A 682 -30.41 2.11 -8.59
C ILE A 682 -31.01 0.82 -8.05
N ASP A 683 -30.32 0.18 -7.11
CA ASP A 683 -30.86 -0.94 -6.33
C ASP A 683 -31.15 -0.46 -4.91
N ARG A 684 -32.40 -0.05 -4.68
CA ARG A 684 -32.86 0.47 -3.38
C ARG A 684 -32.81 -0.61 -2.28
N LYS A 685 -33.05 -1.87 -2.61
CA LYS A 685 -33.06 -2.96 -1.62
C LYS A 685 -31.67 -3.23 -1.07
N ARG A 686 -30.65 -3.13 -1.92
CA ARG A 686 -29.25 -3.34 -1.53
C ARG A 686 -28.50 -2.03 -1.23
N GLY A 687 -29.14 -0.88 -1.41
CA GLY A 687 -28.54 0.45 -1.25
C GLY A 687 -27.37 0.69 -2.22
N ARG A 688 -27.44 0.16 -3.44
CA ARG A 688 -26.37 0.28 -4.44
C ARG A 688 -26.76 1.29 -5.53
N LEU A 689 -25.79 2.11 -5.91
CA LEU A 689 -25.93 3.09 -6.98
C LEU A 689 -24.86 2.82 -8.05
N GLY A 690 -25.28 2.55 -9.29
CA GLY A 690 -24.41 2.37 -10.44
C GLY A 690 -24.22 3.70 -11.16
N LEU A 691 -22.97 4.13 -11.32
CA LEU A 691 -22.60 5.43 -11.90
C LEU A 691 -21.72 5.27 -13.15
N SER A 692 -21.72 6.30 -14.01
CA SER A 692 -20.86 6.38 -15.18
C SER A 692 -20.29 7.78 -15.36
N ILE A 693 -18.96 7.90 -15.48
CA ILE A 693 -18.30 9.16 -15.88
C ILE A 693 -18.38 9.30 -17.40
N LYS A 694 -18.18 8.19 -18.11
CA LYS A 694 -18.23 8.11 -19.58
C LYS A 694 -19.54 8.65 -20.17
N GLU A 695 -20.67 8.33 -19.55
CA GLU A 695 -22.00 8.70 -20.07
C GLU A 695 -22.48 10.07 -19.58
N ALA A 696 -21.71 10.75 -18.72
CA ALA A 696 -22.02 12.06 -18.17
C ALA A 696 -21.56 13.22 -19.08
N GLY A 697 -20.63 12.95 -20.01
CA GLY A 697 -20.05 13.91 -20.94
C GLY A 697 -19.47 13.25 -22.18
#